data_AF-A0A929GCR4-F1
#
_entry.id   AF-A0A929GCR4-F1
#
_cell.length_a   1.000
_cell.length_b   1.000
_cell.length_c   1.000
_cell.angle_alpha   90.00
_cell.angle_beta   90.00
_cell.angle_gamma   90.00
#
_symmetry.space_group_name_H-M   'P 1'
#
loop_
_entity.id
_entity.type
_entity.pdbx_description
1 polymer ?
#
loop_
_entity_poly.entity_id
_entity_poly.type
_entity_poly.pdbx_seq_one_letter_code
_entity_poly.pdbx_strand_id
1 'polypeptide(L)'
;MLDETKSGQFTIFLENNETVELPYSSNWVYFVDDRPFANWAHPCRYIFVDEATGAYQIVNEDFFPVDWETAYTTISAMPRPTPVDLPLNPDAVIDGLDPNPNLYAVIINGCDLNRYWNDISAIYCTLLDVYGYTKDNIFVHYVYGYSTFGDDLDGPEEPSDDIDYDAYKTTIHHTFQEMSGENTSPEIPELGPEDQLFIFIDDHGYMSGGHSYVNLPGDDLGDFELAEYLVGINCAQIIVVMEPCEIGGFYTELSDYTTYDVSCKNRSIQTASDDESSWAEMWITGGNYDEFVYYWTAAARGYYPDDELPWEESYEVGSFPFTTITGLEDHPGDFDPDINGDGYVQMEEAFFYSNSLDTWSDDGYYYNPYLTGLDPEDPQEFTDISFNEDLLSLCGIAGHVEATQTVESRNYLIGGNLKIDPTVNLTFENGTGLYTGNENAQIKVWSDASMILEDNLTITGIDYNNQLIVYGMLEIGQNVTFTSSGGIWDLNLLNNEMQAVFNNTTFEKCQLISFCSSLNISNSTFNNCQLVHSQLGNVTVTYTTFNRTWLHLINFSTNDLFTATVNNCNFFSDTHIGAAIDLWWYDKFFITNNNINGFYNGIQIINAGNGISGNQNICENEIYNNCITGLYIYNSTASIGGNYIHNNNYGVRLFDNSNIALCGDPIAGTQQIIDNTDYEVYASKQSFPWYFRYNEIIDEDNLGNPLDPLVYHDLSRDIYRDVRYNCWGDNFVAEEDLYPVNGYGYLPIWCPSMPIPDPDEAIYKNAKDLFEAEFYAQAKDSFQLLINQYPESYYSLAAMKDLFALEKFVTNNYDSLMLYYRTNDSIQADSSLAKLGDFMANKCDVKLENWQTAIYWYEDVIQNPERTEDSIFAIIDLGYTYFLMNNSGNKAGYTGKMLEHIPKSMKEFSEKRDYLLSLLPVDKKNHALQNSLETLKAGELSQNIPNPFSNTTTIYYKLFELGSVHIKVFNHLGIEVKAINEAFKEKGLHKVELNANDLPAGIYYYSLLINGKLSDTKKMIVIK
;
A
#
# COMPACT_ATOMS: atom_id res chain seq x y z
N MET A 1 -12.37 -4.57 69.04
CA MET A 1 -12.83 -3.28 68.49
C MET A 1 -13.31 -2.25 69.52
N LEU A 2 -13.19 -2.46 70.85
CA LEU A 2 -13.51 -1.41 71.84
C LEU A 2 -12.34 -1.28 72.82
N ASP A 3 -11.58 -0.18 72.73
CA ASP A 3 -10.57 0.15 73.74
C ASP A 3 -11.19 1.12 74.77
N GLU A 4 -11.46 0.61 75.98
CA GLU A 4 -11.98 1.42 77.10
C GLU A 4 -10.97 2.47 77.63
N THR A 5 -9.73 2.50 77.13
CA THR A 5 -8.68 3.33 77.71
C THR A 5 -8.60 4.76 77.14
N LYS A 6 -9.38 5.10 76.10
CA LYS A 6 -9.49 6.48 75.59
C LYS A 6 -10.96 6.92 75.46
N SER A 7 -11.34 7.88 76.29
CA SER A 7 -12.51 8.76 76.15
C SER A 7 -13.94 8.22 76.14
N GLY A 8 -14.27 7.07 76.74
CA GLY A 8 -15.68 6.77 77.10
C GLY A 8 -16.71 6.80 75.96
N GLN A 9 -16.24 6.72 74.72
CA GLN A 9 -16.98 6.58 73.47
C GLN A 9 -16.33 5.41 72.74
N PHE A 10 -17.16 4.54 72.18
CA PHE A 10 -16.71 3.40 71.41
C PHE A 10 -16.40 3.86 69.96
N THR A 11 -15.30 3.39 69.36
CA THR A 11 -14.86 3.74 67.99
C THR A 11 -14.48 2.50 67.18
N ILE A 12 -14.68 2.55 65.87
CA ILE A 12 -14.21 1.55 64.87
C ILE A 12 -12.92 2.10 64.27
N PHE A 13 -11.86 1.28 64.18
CA PHE A 13 -10.62 1.65 63.48
C PHE A 13 -10.71 1.24 62.01
N LEU A 14 -10.24 2.11 61.14
CA LEU A 14 -10.14 1.90 59.70
C LEU A 14 -8.69 1.57 59.31
N GLU A 15 -8.50 0.92 58.16
CA GLU A 15 -7.17 0.51 57.68
C GLU A 15 -6.19 1.70 57.51
N ASN A 16 -6.70 2.87 57.10
CA ASN A 16 -5.94 4.11 56.95
C ASN A 16 -5.56 4.80 58.29
N ASN A 17 -5.69 4.11 59.44
CA ASN A 17 -5.51 4.64 60.80
C ASN A 17 -6.53 5.71 61.25
N GLU A 18 -7.59 5.97 60.49
CA GLU A 18 -8.71 6.81 60.94
C GLU A 18 -9.69 6.04 61.83
N THR A 19 -10.68 6.75 62.40
CA THR A 19 -11.65 6.14 63.31
C THR A 19 -13.06 6.66 63.12
N VAL A 20 -14.05 5.75 63.15
CA VAL A 20 -15.48 6.08 63.12
C VAL A 20 -16.07 6.00 64.52
N GLU A 21 -16.65 7.09 65.03
CA GLU A 21 -17.30 7.14 66.34
C GLU A 21 -18.71 6.53 66.33
N LEU A 22 -19.04 5.72 67.35
CA LEU A 22 -20.39 5.18 67.52
C LEU A 22 -21.35 6.29 68.04
N PRO A 23 -22.45 6.59 67.32
CA PRO A 23 -23.32 7.73 67.64
C PRO A 23 -24.32 7.48 68.78
N TYR A 24 -24.60 6.21 69.13
CA TYR A 24 -25.53 5.85 70.21
C TYR A 24 -24.84 5.13 71.37
N SER A 25 -25.50 5.03 72.53
CA SER A 25 -24.98 4.27 73.68
C SER A 25 -25.08 2.75 73.52
N SER A 26 -25.86 2.27 72.53
CA SER A 26 -26.06 0.86 72.16
C SER A 26 -26.38 0.82 70.66
N ASN A 27 -25.57 0.14 69.85
CA ASN A 27 -25.63 0.20 68.39
C ASN A 27 -25.65 -1.20 67.79
N TRP A 28 -26.52 -1.43 66.81
CA TRP A 28 -26.25 -2.43 65.77
C TRP A 28 -25.45 -1.73 64.68
N VAL A 29 -24.34 -2.33 64.27
CA VAL A 29 -23.45 -1.78 63.25
C VAL A 29 -23.58 -2.65 62.01
N TYR A 30 -23.85 -2.01 60.86
CA TYR A 30 -23.77 -2.63 59.56
C TYR A 30 -22.69 -1.92 58.76
N PHE A 31 -21.68 -2.67 58.35
CA PHE A 31 -20.77 -2.25 57.29
C PHE A 31 -21.41 -2.61 55.95
N VAL A 32 -21.41 -1.65 55.04
CA VAL A 32 -21.86 -1.81 53.67
C VAL A 32 -20.71 -1.38 52.79
N ASP A 33 -20.15 -2.35 52.11
CA ASP A 33 -19.27 -2.12 50.98
C ASP A 33 -20.12 -1.59 49.82
N ASP A 34 -19.84 -0.35 49.37
CA ASP A 34 -20.59 0.27 48.28
C ASP A 34 -20.07 -0.10 46.89
N ARG A 35 -18.86 -0.66 46.82
CA ARG A 35 -18.24 -1.19 45.59
C ARG A 35 -17.72 -2.61 45.86
N PRO A 36 -18.62 -3.56 46.18
CA PRO A 36 -18.20 -4.92 46.49
C PRO A 36 -17.34 -5.48 45.37
N PHE A 37 -16.18 -6.04 45.74
CA PHE A 37 -15.11 -6.57 44.89
C PHE A 37 -14.07 -5.56 44.38
N ALA A 38 -14.24 -4.25 44.62
CA ALA A 38 -13.22 -3.25 44.32
C ALA A 38 -12.05 -3.35 45.30
N ASN A 39 -10.90 -2.88 44.88
CA ASN A 39 -9.76 -2.70 45.77
C ASN A 39 -10.06 -1.66 46.85
N TRP A 40 -9.76 -2.02 48.10
CA TRP A 40 -10.02 -1.19 49.27
C TRP A 40 -9.42 0.23 49.13
N ALA A 41 -9.97 1.19 49.87
CA ALA A 41 -9.86 2.65 49.65
C ALA A 41 -10.99 3.26 48.78
N HIS A 42 -12.11 2.56 48.63
CA HIS A 42 -13.31 3.06 47.94
C HIS A 42 -14.44 3.44 48.92
N PRO A 43 -15.46 4.20 48.47
CA PRO A 43 -16.60 4.55 49.31
C PRO A 43 -17.23 3.35 50.02
N CYS A 44 -17.48 3.52 51.30
CA CYS A 44 -18.06 2.56 52.22
C CYS A 44 -19.10 3.25 53.12
N ARG A 45 -20.05 2.47 53.64
CA ARG A 45 -21.09 2.97 54.54
C ARG A 45 -21.14 2.19 55.85
N TYR A 46 -21.12 2.95 56.94
CA TYR A 46 -21.33 2.46 58.31
C TYR A 46 -22.71 2.89 58.79
N ILE A 47 -23.63 1.92 58.91
CA ILE A 47 -24.99 2.16 59.37
C ILE A 47 -25.08 1.76 60.84
N PHE A 48 -25.26 2.74 61.71
CA PHE A 48 -25.49 2.57 63.14
C PHE A 48 -26.97 2.63 63.44
N VAL A 49 -27.52 1.61 64.11
CA VAL A 49 -28.93 1.57 64.53
C VAL A 49 -29.02 1.50 66.05
N ASP A 50 -29.70 2.46 66.68
CA ASP A 50 -29.95 2.49 68.11
C ASP A 50 -30.83 1.31 68.53
N GLU A 51 -30.33 0.47 69.45
CA GLU A 51 -31.01 -0.76 69.86
C GLU A 51 -32.36 -0.55 70.55
N ALA A 52 -32.53 0.57 71.25
CA ALA A 52 -33.71 0.82 72.07
C ALA A 52 -34.84 1.46 71.27
N THR A 53 -34.50 2.28 70.27
CA THR A 53 -35.43 3.15 69.56
C THR A 53 -35.57 2.81 68.07
N GLY A 54 -34.57 2.13 67.48
CA GLY A 54 -34.50 1.86 66.05
C GLY A 54 -34.16 3.08 65.19
N ALA A 55 -33.78 4.21 65.80
CA ALA A 55 -33.21 5.33 65.06
C ALA A 55 -31.88 4.92 64.43
N TYR A 56 -31.52 5.45 63.26
CA TYR A 56 -30.26 5.11 62.61
C TYR A 56 -29.50 6.33 62.09
N GLN A 57 -28.19 6.18 61.96
CA GLN A 57 -27.25 7.13 61.38
C GLN A 57 -26.33 6.39 60.42
N ILE A 58 -26.04 7.02 59.27
CA ILE A 58 -25.08 6.52 58.28
C ILE A 58 -23.85 7.43 58.34
N VAL A 59 -22.67 6.83 58.41
CA VAL A 59 -21.39 7.50 58.21
C VAL A 59 -20.80 6.94 56.93
N ASN A 60 -20.40 7.82 56.02
CA ASN A 60 -19.69 7.42 54.81
C ASN A 60 -18.20 7.64 55.07
N GLU A 61 -17.39 6.65 54.73
CA GLU A 61 -15.93 6.67 54.80
C GLU A 61 -15.40 5.93 53.59
N ASP A 62 -14.11 6.04 53.27
CA ASP A 62 -13.53 5.40 52.09
C ASP A 62 -12.69 4.15 52.43
N PHE A 63 -12.69 3.71 53.71
CA PHE A 63 -11.92 2.55 54.16
C PHE A 63 -12.76 1.56 54.98
N PHE A 64 -12.36 0.29 54.90
CA PHE A 64 -12.96 -0.83 55.61
C PHE A 64 -12.49 -0.90 57.08
N PRO A 65 -13.22 -1.60 57.97
CA PRO A 65 -12.83 -1.75 59.36
C PRO A 65 -11.65 -2.73 59.50
N VAL A 66 -10.68 -2.41 60.35
CA VAL A 66 -9.61 -3.35 60.72
C VAL A 66 -10.23 -4.64 61.30
N ASP A 67 -9.69 -5.80 60.92
CA ASP A 67 -10.16 -7.15 61.34
C ASP A 67 -11.63 -7.49 61.02
N TRP A 68 -12.26 -6.82 60.04
CA TRP A 68 -13.70 -6.93 59.78
C TRP A 68 -14.19 -8.36 59.50
N GLU A 69 -13.40 -9.19 58.84
CA GLU A 69 -13.73 -10.58 58.52
C GLU A 69 -14.04 -11.43 59.77
N THR A 70 -13.42 -11.08 60.91
CA THR A 70 -13.64 -11.76 62.19
C THR A 70 -14.66 -11.06 63.07
N ALA A 71 -14.88 -9.76 62.86
CA ALA A 71 -15.72 -8.91 63.69
C ALA A 71 -17.17 -8.78 63.20
N TYR A 72 -17.44 -9.05 61.92
CA TYR A 72 -18.76 -8.91 61.30
C TYR A 72 -19.29 -10.26 60.79
N THR A 73 -20.60 -10.35 60.57
CA THR A 73 -21.24 -11.51 59.94
C THR A 73 -21.92 -11.05 58.66
N THR A 74 -21.57 -11.66 57.53
CA THR A 74 -22.15 -11.32 56.22
C THR A 74 -23.65 -11.59 56.19
N ILE A 75 -24.44 -10.56 55.88
CA ILE A 75 -25.92 -10.62 55.86
C ILE A 75 -26.46 -10.72 54.42
N SER A 76 -25.73 -10.21 53.43
CA SER A 76 -26.07 -10.22 52.01
C SER A 76 -24.78 -10.15 51.19
N ALA A 77 -24.72 -10.86 50.06
CA ALA A 77 -23.62 -10.81 49.09
C ALA A 77 -24.18 -10.50 47.70
N MET A 78 -23.41 -9.82 46.85
CA MET A 78 -23.80 -9.63 45.44
C MET A 78 -23.73 -10.96 44.68
N PRO A 79 -24.73 -11.27 43.83
CA PRO A 79 -24.69 -12.45 42.97
C PRO A 79 -23.74 -12.25 41.78
N ARG A 80 -22.89 -13.25 41.53
CA ARG A 80 -22.02 -13.36 40.35
C ARG A 80 -22.86 -13.38 39.04
N PRO A 81 -22.72 -12.43 38.09
CA PRO A 81 -23.23 -12.57 36.71
C PRO A 81 -22.78 -13.84 35.98
N THR A 82 -23.49 -14.19 34.89
CA THR A 82 -23.40 -15.49 34.19
C THR A 82 -22.83 -15.33 32.78
N PRO A 83 -21.98 -16.25 32.29
CA PRO A 83 -21.23 -16.05 31.04
C PRO A 83 -22.04 -16.36 29.76
N VAL A 84 -21.59 -15.87 28.58
CA VAL A 84 -22.29 -15.94 27.27
C VAL A 84 -21.35 -16.39 26.12
N ASP A 85 -21.73 -17.45 25.39
CA ASP A 85 -20.93 -18.15 24.34
C ASP A 85 -20.70 -17.40 23.01
N LEU A 86 -19.47 -17.38 22.47
CA LEU A 86 -19.05 -17.08 21.07
C LEU A 86 -17.66 -17.68 20.70
N PRO A 87 -17.23 -17.80 19.41
CA PRO A 87 -16.28 -18.83 18.91
C PRO A 87 -14.79 -18.44 18.62
N LEU A 88 -13.92 -19.47 18.62
CA LEU A 88 -12.42 -19.60 18.65
C LEU A 88 -11.49 -19.26 17.44
N ASN A 89 -10.17 -19.03 17.72
CA ASN A 89 -9.00 -19.36 16.86
C ASN A 89 -7.70 -19.75 17.69
N PRO A 90 -6.89 -20.82 17.37
CA PRO A 90 -6.01 -21.52 18.34
C PRO A 90 -4.46 -21.38 18.40
N ASP A 91 -3.74 -20.61 17.59
CA ASP A 91 -2.34 -20.97 17.25
C ASP A 91 -1.22 -20.04 17.77
N ALA A 92 -1.06 -19.86 19.09
CA ALA A 92 0.15 -19.24 19.68
C ALA A 92 1.00 -20.27 20.44
N VAL A 93 2.28 -20.42 20.07
CA VAL A 93 3.28 -21.25 20.79
C VAL A 93 4.45 -20.34 21.14
N ILE A 94 4.71 -20.15 22.45
CA ILE A 94 5.84 -19.37 22.95
C ILE A 94 7.02 -20.31 23.21
N ASP A 95 8.07 -20.22 22.39
CA ASP A 95 9.43 -20.58 22.82
C ASP A 95 10.02 -19.32 23.51
N GLY A 96 10.43 -19.45 24.77
CA GLY A 96 10.98 -18.32 25.54
C GLY A 96 12.23 -17.70 24.89
N LEU A 97 12.40 -16.40 25.07
CA LEU A 97 13.54 -15.65 24.52
C LEU A 97 14.84 -15.99 25.28
N ASP A 98 15.97 -15.92 24.57
CA ASP A 98 17.29 -16.06 25.20
C ASP A 98 17.52 -14.92 26.22
N PRO A 99 18.18 -15.18 27.37
CA PRO A 99 18.42 -14.15 28.38
C PRO A 99 19.17 -12.93 27.84
N ASN A 100 18.64 -11.74 28.08
CA ASN A 100 19.18 -10.47 27.62
C ASN A 100 19.71 -9.61 28.79
N PRO A 101 21.02 -9.30 28.84
CA PRO A 101 21.63 -8.54 29.93
C PRO A 101 21.27 -7.05 29.94
N ASN A 102 20.62 -6.52 28.90
CA ASN A 102 20.23 -5.11 28.77
C ASN A 102 18.77 -4.87 29.23
N LEU A 103 18.07 -5.90 29.72
CA LEU A 103 16.73 -5.78 30.26
C LEU A 103 16.78 -5.64 31.77
N TYR A 104 16.23 -4.54 32.29
CA TYR A 104 16.20 -4.19 33.70
C TYR A 104 14.77 -3.99 34.18
N ALA A 105 14.46 -4.45 35.39
CA ALA A 105 13.14 -4.29 35.98
C ALA A 105 13.21 -3.74 37.41
N VAL A 106 12.25 -2.91 37.78
CA VAL A 106 12.00 -2.50 39.17
C VAL A 106 10.57 -2.88 39.52
N ILE A 107 10.40 -3.76 40.50
CA ILE A 107 9.09 -4.17 40.99
C ILE A 107 8.86 -3.54 42.36
N ILE A 108 7.74 -2.87 42.57
CA ILE A 108 7.44 -2.13 43.79
C ILE A 108 6.10 -2.60 44.35
N ASN A 109 6.11 -3.02 45.62
CA ASN A 109 4.91 -3.37 46.35
C ASN A 109 4.90 -2.89 47.80
N GLY A 110 3.82 -2.22 48.18
CA GLY A 110 3.67 -1.59 49.48
C GLY A 110 2.88 -2.40 50.53
N CYS A 111 2.33 -3.57 50.17
CA CYS A 111 1.43 -4.34 51.06
C CYS A 111 1.70 -5.86 51.07
N ASP A 112 1.62 -6.50 52.25
CA ASP A 112 1.89 -7.93 52.46
C ASP A 112 0.58 -8.73 52.50
N LEU A 113 -0.07 -8.86 51.34
CA LEU A 113 -1.27 -9.68 51.17
C LEU A 113 -1.04 -10.76 50.13
N ASN A 114 -1.76 -11.88 50.28
CA ASN A 114 -1.65 -13.04 49.39
C ASN A 114 -1.87 -12.68 47.92
N ARG A 115 -2.73 -11.69 47.65
CA ARG A 115 -3.04 -11.22 46.30
C ARG A 115 -1.83 -10.58 45.62
N TYR A 116 -1.35 -9.47 46.18
CA TYR A 116 -0.16 -8.76 45.70
C TYR A 116 1.08 -9.65 45.63
N TRP A 117 1.25 -10.56 46.59
CA TRP A 117 2.33 -11.55 46.54
C TRP A 117 2.27 -12.42 45.26
N ASN A 118 1.07 -12.86 44.87
CA ASN A 118 0.88 -13.65 43.67
C ASN A 118 1.06 -12.84 42.39
N ASP A 119 0.60 -11.58 42.36
CA ASP A 119 0.75 -10.67 41.22
C ASP A 119 2.24 -10.40 40.92
N ILE A 120 3.03 -10.11 41.96
CA ILE A 120 4.47 -9.89 41.83
C ILE A 120 5.19 -11.17 41.40
N SER A 121 4.85 -12.32 41.97
CA SER A 121 5.39 -13.62 41.53
C SER A 121 5.08 -13.88 40.06
N ALA A 122 3.86 -13.57 39.60
CA ALA A 122 3.45 -13.74 38.22
C ALA A 122 4.24 -12.82 37.27
N ILE A 123 4.38 -11.53 37.59
CA ILE A 123 5.18 -10.59 36.80
C ILE A 123 6.64 -11.02 36.78
N TYR A 124 7.25 -11.31 37.93
CA TYR A 124 8.65 -11.72 38.06
C TYR A 124 8.95 -12.93 37.17
N CYS A 125 8.14 -13.99 37.26
CA CYS A 125 8.33 -15.17 36.44
C CYS A 125 8.04 -14.91 34.95
N THR A 126 7.10 -14.02 34.61
CA THR A 126 6.81 -13.67 33.20
C THR A 126 8.00 -12.97 32.56
N LEU A 127 8.64 -12.05 33.28
CA LEU A 127 9.84 -11.38 32.82
C LEU A 127 10.98 -12.37 32.55
N LEU A 128 11.18 -13.35 33.43
CA LEU A 128 12.20 -14.38 33.27
C LEU A 128 11.90 -15.37 32.13
N ASP A 129 10.69 -15.94 32.12
CA ASP A 129 10.35 -17.09 31.27
C ASP A 129 9.96 -16.70 29.84
N VAL A 130 9.41 -15.50 29.65
CA VAL A 130 8.90 -15.03 28.34
C VAL A 130 9.78 -13.94 27.77
N TYR A 131 10.04 -12.90 28.56
CA TYR A 131 10.68 -11.68 28.07
C TYR A 131 12.21 -11.69 28.18
N GLY A 132 12.81 -12.77 28.70
CA GLY A 132 14.27 -12.97 28.71
C GLY A 132 15.03 -12.12 29.72
N TYR A 133 14.38 -11.64 30.78
CA TYR A 133 15.06 -10.92 31.87
C TYR A 133 15.97 -11.87 32.66
N THR A 134 16.96 -11.30 33.35
CA THR A 134 17.81 -12.06 34.28
C THR A 134 17.57 -11.60 35.71
N LYS A 135 17.65 -12.53 36.68
CA LYS A 135 17.47 -12.22 38.11
C LYS A 135 18.34 -11.06 38.58
N ASP A 136 19.60 -11.01 38.14
CA ASP A 136 20.57 -9.96 38.52
C ASP A 136 20.15 -8.54 38.09
N ASN A 137 19.16 -8.42 37.19
CA ASN A 137 18.66 -7.15 36.67
C ASN A 137 17.20 -6.84 37.08
N ILE A 138 16.57 -7.68 37.91
CA ILE A 138 15.24 -7.42 38.47
C ILE A 138 15.42 -7.00 39.92
N PHE A 139 15.03 -5.77 40.25
CA PHE A 139 15.14 -5.21 41.60
C PHE A 139 13.78 -5.13 42.26
N VAL A 140 13.56 -5.92 43.31
CA VAL A 140 12.27 -6.04 43.98
C VAL A 140 12.26 -5.24 45.29
N HIS A 141 11.41 -4.22 45.34
CA HIS A 141 11.04 -3.49 46.54
C HIS A 141 9.75 -4.07 47.11
N TYR A 142 9.85 -4.75 48.25
CA TYR A 142 8.69 -5.33 48.93
C TYR A 142 8.43 -4.64 50.28
N VAL A 143 7.20 -4.69 50.79
CA VAL A 143 6.86 -4.04 52.06
C VAL A 143 7.78 -4.54 53.19
N TYR A 144 8.45 -3.60 53.86
CA TYR A 144 9.48 -3.87 54.88
C TYR A 144 10.69 -4.72 54.45
N GLY A 145 10.82 -5.06 53.17
CA GLY A 145 11.93 -5.84 52.60
C GLY A 145 11.89 -7.33 52.93
N TYR A 146 10.71 -7.88 53.21
CA TYR A 146 10.46 -9.31 53.36
C TYR A 146 8.95 -9.58 53.25
N SER A 147 8.55 -10.81 52.93
CA SER A 147 7.14 -11.22 52.91
C SER A 147 6.84 -12.27 53.97
N THR A 148 5.60 -12.28 54.48
CA THR A 148 5.17 -13.36 55.40
C THR A 148 4.89 -14.68 54.67
N PHE A 149 4.85 -14.66 53.34
CA PHE A 149 4.64 -15.82 52.47
C PHE A 149 5.95 -16.49 52.02
N GLY A 150 7.10 -15.84 52.22
CA GLY A 150 8.44 -16.28 51.78
C GLY A 150 9.17 -15.14 51.07
N ASP A 151 10.44 -15.32 50.72
CA ASP A 151 11.24 -14.30 50.00
C ASP A 151 11.65 -14.80 48.59
N ASP A 152 10.93 -15.80 48.08
CA ASP A 152 11.25 -16.55 46.87
C ASP A 152 10.05 -16.49 45.92
N LEU A 153 10.19 -15.75 44.82
CA LEU A 153 9.13 -15.36 43.90
C LEU A 153 9.01 -16.32 42.71
N ASP A 154 10.07 -17.04 42.35
CA ASP A 154 10.10 -18.03 41.27
C ASP A 154 10.21 -19.49 41.74
N GLY A 155 10.13 -19.70 43.05
CA GLY A 155 9.83 -21.01 43.66
C GLY A 155 11.09 -21.68 44.19
N PRO A 156 10.98 -22.86 44.86
CA PRO A 156 11.83 -23.32 45.98
C PRO A 156 13.32 -23.66 45.67
N GLU A 157 13.95 -23.02 44.69
CA GLU A 157 15.36 -23.15 44.38
C GLU A 157 16.23 -22.48 45.46
N GLU A 158 17.11 -23.25 46.10
CA GLU A 158 18.00 -22.71 47.13
C GLU A 158 19.37 -22.31 46.56
N PRO A 159 19.88 -21.09 46.84
CA PRO A 159 19.23 -19.96 47.53
C PRO A 159 18.77 -18.88 46.52
N SER A 160 17.47 -18.64 46.37
CA SER A 160 16.94 -17.39 45.84
C SER A 160 16.32 -16.58 46.98
N ASP A 161 16.93 -15.43 47.26
CA ASP A 161 16.28 -14.33 47.96
C ASP A 161 15.99 -13.32 46.85
N ASP A 162 14.75 -13.28 46.37
CA ASP A 162 14.34 -12.46 45.22
C ASP A 162 13.86 -11.06 45.67
N ILE A 163 13.80 -10.79 46.99
CA ILE A 163 13.47 -9.48 47.55
C ILE A 163 14.75 -8.72 47.89
N ASP A 164 15.03 -7.65 47.15
CA ASP A 164 16.28 -6.89 47.33
C ASP A 164 16.18 -5.82 48.42
N TYR A 165 15.04 -5.12 48.46
CA TYR A 165 14.92 -3.87 49.21
C TYR A 165 13.54 -3.72 49.88
N ASP A 166 13.49 -2.88 50.91
CA ASP A 166 12.21 -2.40 51.43
C ASP A 166 11.55 -1.40 50.46
N ALA A 167 10.21 -1.32 50.49
CA ALA A 167 9.43 -0.40 49.66
C ALA A 167 9.25 1.00 50.28
N TYR A 168 10.26 1.55 50.98
CA TYR A 168 10.21 2.96 51.38
C TYR A 168 10.47 3.87 50.18
N LYS A 169 9.78 5.02 50.10
CA LYS A 169 10.04 6.04 49.07
C LYS A 169 11.53 6.36 48.90
N THR A 170 12.30 6.38 49.99
CA THR A 170 13.74 6.66 49.96
C THR A 170 14.58 5.57 49.32
N THR A 171 14.22 4.30 49.47
CA THR A 171 14.95 3.17 48.88
C THR A 171 14.58 3.01 47.41
N ILE A 172 13.30 3.20 47.06
CA ILE A 172 12.86 3.29 45.66
C ILE A 172 13.59 4.42 44.92
N HIS A 173 13.64 5.62 45.51
CA HIS A 173 14.38 6.74 44.92
C HIS A 173 15.87 6.41 44.75
N HIS A 174 16.47 5.71 45.72
CA HIS A 174 17.86 5.32 45.65
C HIS A 174 18.14 4.42 44.45
N THR A 175 17.31 3.40 44.21
CA THR A 175 17.39 2.51 43.05
C THR A 175 17.41 3.28 41.73
N PHE A 176 16.46 4.20 41.52
CA PHE A 176 16.43 5.03 40.32
C PHE A 176 17.60 6.03 40.23
N GLN A 177 18.11 6.54 41.36
CA GLN A 177 19.33 7.36 41.39
C GLN A 177 20.59 6.58 41.00
N GLU A 178 20.67 5.30 41.32
CA GLU A 178 21.79 4.45 40.88
C GLU A 178 21.68 4.18 39.38
N MET A 179 20.49 3.81 38.90
CA MET A 179 20.20 3.57 37.48
C MET A 179 20.42 4.81 36.60
N SER A 180 20.30 6.02 37.14
CA SER A 180 20.57 7.27 36.40
C SER A 180 22.04 7.69 36.37
N GLY A 181 22.92 6.96 37.06
CA GLY A 181 24.34 7.29 37.15
C GLY A 181 24.67 8.42 38.13
N GLU A 182 23.72 8.84 38.98
CA GLU A 182 23.95 9.93 39.95
C GLU A 182 24.78 9.47 41.17
N ASN A 183 24.85 8.16 41.45
CA ASN A 183 25.64 7.62 42.56
C ASN A 183 27.14 7.42 42.19
N THR A 184 28.02 7.86 43.08
CA THR A 184 29.49 7.72 42.92
C THR A 184 30.07 6.37 43.38
N SER A 185 29.25 5.49 43.96
CA SER A 185 29.60 4.13 44.35
C SER A 185 28.38 3.20 44.22
N PRO A 186 27.92 2.94 43.00
CA PRO A 186 26.65 2.26 42.76
C PRO A 186 26.68 0.76 43.11
N GLU A 187 25.57 0.23 43.61
CA GLU A 187 25.29 -1.21 43.76
C GLU A 187 24.49 -1.74 42.56
N ILE A 188 23.69 -0.88 41.91
CA ILE A 188 22.92 -1.10 40.69
C ILE A 188 23.59 -0.42 39.48
N PRO A 189 23.72 -1.08 38.32
CA PRO A 189 24.31 -0.46 37.12
C PRO A 189 23.59 0.82 36.65
N GLU A 190 24.37 1.79 36.17
CA GLU A 190 23.83 2.93 35.40
C GLU A 190 23.30 2.41 34.06
N LEU A 191 22.07 2.77 33.72
CA LEU A 191 21.45 2.41 32.45
C LEU A 191 22.02 3.28 31.31
N GLY A 192 22.30 2.61 30.20
CA GLY A 192 22.76 3.17 28.95
C GLY A 192 21.68 3.12 27.86
N PRO A 193 21.93 3.77 26.71
CA PRO A 193 20.95 3.94 25.64
C PRO A 193 20.50 2.64 24.95
N GLU A 194 21.14 1.50 25.25
CA GLU A 194 20.78 0.16 24.76
C GLU A 194 19.91 -0.62 25.74
N ASP A 195 19.71 -0.10 26.96
CA ASP A 195 18.98 -0.79 28.03
C ASP A 195 17.48 -0.51 27.97
N GLN A 196 16.66 -1.43 28.44
CA GLN A 196 15.23 -1.22 28.69
C GLN A 196 14.94 -1.30 30.18
N LEU A 197 14.09 -0.40 30.67
CA LEU A 197 13.62 -0.41 32.05
C LEU A 197 12.13 -0.72 32.11
N PHE A 198 11.77 -1.84 32.71
CA PHE A 198 10.40 -2.19 33.09
C PHE A 198 10.15 -1.81 34.55
N ILE A 199 8.99 -1.23 34.86
CA ILE A 199 8.61 -0.82 36.20
C ILE A 199 7.22 -1.40 36.44
N PHE A 200 7.09 -2.25 37.46
CA PHE A 200 5.78 -2.74 37.91
C PHE A 200 5.48 -2.21 39.30
N ILE A 201 4.28 -1.67 39.49
CA ILE A 201 3.84 -1.11 40.77
C ILE A 201 2.49 -1.73 41.12
N ASP A 202 2.42 -2.30 42.32
CA ASP A 202 1.23 -2.95 42.84
C ASP A 202 1.04 -2.63 44.32
N ASP A 203 -0.16 -2.17 44.70
CA ASP A 203 -0.68 -1.92 46.05
C ASP A 203 -2.06 -1.23 45.90
N HIS A 204 -2.59 -0.66 46.98
CA HIS A 204 -3.64 0.33 47.01
C HIS A 204 -3.18 1.69 46.50
N GLY A 205 -4.11 2.44 45.89
CA GLY A 205 -3.89 3.80 45.45
C GLY A 205 -5.09 4.70 45.76
N TYR A 206 -4.88 6.01 45.68
CA TYR A 206 -5.92 7.01 45.91
C TYR A 206 -5.56 8.33 45.24
N MET A 207 -6.58 9.15 44.93
CA MET A 207 -6.36 10.53 44.49
C MET A 207 -6.56 11.53 45.64
N SER A 208 -5.63 12.46 45.78
CA SER A 208 -5.74 13.57 46.74
C SER A 208 -5.13 14.85 46.21
N GLY A 209 -5.86 15.96 46.33
CA GLY A 209 -5.32 17.28 45.96
C GLY A 209 -5.02 17.46 44.46
N GLY A 210 -5.52 16.58 43.59
CA GLY A 210 -5.25 16.59 42.15
C GLY A 210 -4.02 15.78 41.72
N HIS A 211 -3.48 14.96 42.63
CA HIS A 211 -2.39 14.02 42.39
C HIS A 211 -2.82 12.61 42.77
N SER A 212 -2.30 11.62 42.05
CA SER A 212 -2.45 10.21 42.37
C SER A 212 -1.32 9.73 43.27
N TYR A 213 -1.64 8.81 44.18
CA TYR A 213 -0.70 8.23 45.14
C TYR A 213 -0.82 6.72 45.16
N VAL A 214 0.32 6.05 45.34
CA VAL A 214 0.40 4.63 45.69
C VAL A 214 0.81 4.50 47.15
N ASN A 215 0.08 3.68 47.90
CA ASN A 215 0.38 3.42 49.29
C ASN A 215 1.76 2.77 49.41
N LEU A 216 2.55 3.22 50.39
CA LEU A 216 3.83 2.61 50.73
C LEU A 216 4.00 2.64 52.24
N PRO A 217 4.86 1.77 52.81
CA PRO A 217 5.14 1.83 54.23
C PRO A 217 5.68 3.22 54.63
N GLY A 218 4.96 3.91 55.52
CA GLY A 218 5.41 5.15 56.17
C GLY A 218 5.12 6.46 55.43
N ASP A 219 5.24 6.51 54.09
CA ASP A 219 4.91 7.69 53.27
C ASP A 219 4.59 7.26 51.82
N ASP A 220 3.47 7.74 51.27
CA ASP A 220 2.93 7.32 49.97
C ASP A 220 3.72 7.94 48.80
N LEU A 221 3.87 7.21 47.69
CA LEU A 221 4.55 7.68 46.48
C LEU A 221 3.58 8.43 45.57
N GLY A 222 3.85 9.70 45.27
CA GLY A 222 3.04 10.49 44.35
C GLY A 222 3.49 10.39 42.88
N ASP A 223 2.57 10.64 41.97
CA ASP A 223 2.80 10.74 40.51
C ASP A 223 3.98 11.65 40.12
N PHE A 224 4.00 12.87 40.64
CA PHE A 224 5.04 13.86 40.39
C PHE A 224 6.42 13.42 40.91
N GLU A 225 6.48 12.64 41.99
CA GLU A 225 7.74 12.15 42.55
C GLU A 225 8.34 11.06 41.69
N LEU A 226 7.52 10.09 41.25
CA LEU A 226 8.01 9.05 40.34
C LEU A 226 8.46 9.66 39.01
N ALA A 227 7.73 10.65 38.48
CA ALA A 227 8.14 11.38 37.29
C ALA A 227 9.51 12.07 37.48
N GLU A 228 9.75 12.71 38.62
CA GLU A 228 11.05 13.29 38.97
C GLU A 228 12.16 12.22 39.05
N TYR A 229 11.87 11.04 39.61
CA TYR A 229 12.87 9.98 39.81
C TYR A 229 13.37 9.44 38.46
N LEU A 230 12.52 9.46 37.44
CA LEU A 230 12.82 8.92 36.12
C LEU A 230 13.42 9.95 35.15
N VAL A 231 13.60 11.22 35.55
CA VAL A 231 14.14 12.27 34.66
C VAL A 231 15.52 11.90 34.11
N GLY A 232 16.42 11.45 34.99
CA GLY A 232 17.82 11.18 34.66
C GLY A 232 18.09 9.84 33.98
N ILE A 233 17.11 8.93 33.94
CA ILE A 233 17.29 7.57 33.41
C ILE A 233 17.53 7.60 31.89
N ASN A 234 18.73 7.20 31.48
CA ASN A 234 19.15 7.21 30.08
C ASN A 234 19.10 5.80 29.49
N CYS A 235 17.93 5.38 29.01
CA CYS A 235 17.68 4.06 28.44
C CYS A 235 16.89 4.15 27.12
N ALA A 236 16.81 3.05 26.38
CA ALA A 236 16.10 2.92 25.11
C ALA A 236 14.57 3.06 25.27
N GLN A 237 14.03 2.52 26.36
CA GLN A 237 12.60 2.53 26.65
C GLN A 237 12.33 2.35 28.14
N ILE A 238 11.32 3.06 28.66
CA ILE A 238 10.73 2.79 29.98
C ILE A 238 9.33 2.24 29.78
N ILE A 239 9.02 1.10 30.38
CA ILE A 239 7.68 0.51 30.40
C ILE A 239 7.21 0.53 31.85
N VAL A 240 6.05 1.12 32.12
CA VAL A 240 5.47 1.21 33.46
C VAL A 240 4.13 0.50 33.43
N VAL A 241 3.93 -0.47 34.31
CA VAL A 241 2.69 -1.23 34.47
C VAL A 241 2.22 -1.05 35.92
N MET A 242 0.98 -0.61 36.11
CA MET A 242 0.46 -0.21 37.42
C MET A 242 -0.93 -0.78 37.68
N GLU A 243 -1.09 -1.47 38.80
CA GLU A 243 -2.36 -2.01 39.30
C GLU A 243 -3.18 -1.10 40.28
N PRO A 244 -2.63 -0.13 41.03
CA PRO A 244 -3.38 0.49 42.10
C PRO A 244 -4.64 1.28 41.66
N CYS A 245 -5.53 1.58 42.61
CA CYS A 245 -6.72 2.43 42.40
C CYS A 245 -6.36 3.91 42.18
N GLU A 246 -7.19 4.62 41.41
CA GLU A 246 -7.15 6.06 41.22
C GLU A 246 -5.76 6.60 40.78
N ILE A 247 -5.06 5.87 39.91
CA ILE A 247 -3.67 6.16 39.49
C ILE A 247 -3.51 6.91 38.16
N GLY A 248 -4.60 7.45 37.60
CA GLY A 248 -4.59 8.26 36.38
C GLY A 248 -3.58 9.43 36.34
N GLY A 249 -3.29 10.02 37.51
CA GLY A 249 -2.28 11.07 37.65
C GLY A 249 -0.87 10.65 37.25
N PHE A 250 -0.50 9.37 37.47
CA PHE A 250 0.81 8.84 37.09
C PHE A 250 1.00 8.85 35.57
N TYR A 251 0.00 8.46 34.80
CA TYR A 251 0.05 8.58 33.34
C TYR A 251 0.30 10.03 32.92
N THR A 252 -0.40 10.98 33.53
CA THR A 252 -0.30 12.41 33.18
C THR A 252 1.12 12.94 33.43
N GLU A 253 1.71 12.64 34.59
CA GLU A 253 3.04 13.16 34.93
C GLU A 253 4.18 12.41 34.21
N LEU A 254 4.08 11.08 34.08
CA LEU A 254 5.11 10.26 33.43
C LEU A 254 5.23 10.51 31.91
N SER A 255 4.18 11.07 31.30
CA SER A 255 4.13 11.48 29.89
C SER A 255 4.44 12.96 29.64
N ASP A 256 4.60 13.79 30.68
CA ASP A 256 4.85 15.24 30.53
C ASP A 256 6.34 15.58 30.29
N TYR A 257 6.78 15.45 29.05
CA TYR A 257 8.14 15.85 28.64
C TYR A 257 8.35 17.37 28.53
N THR A 258 7.31 18.18 28.76
CA THR A 258 7.42 19.64 28.68
C THR A 258 7.79 20.24 30.03
N THR A 259 7.26 19.65 31.10
CA THR A 259 7.59 19.99 32.49
C THR A 259 8.85 19.25 32.93
N TYR A 260 9.01 17.98 32.54
CA TYR A 260 10.16 17.14 32.87
C TYR A 260 11.14 17.03 31.69
N ASP A 261 12.38 17.46 31.85
CA ASP A 261 13.44 17.35 30.83
C ASP A 261 14.03 15.93 30.83
N VAL A 262 13.23 14.95 30.41
CA VAL A 262 13.55 13.53 30.52
C VAL A 262 14.62 13.08 29.52
N SER A 263 15.54 12.20 29.97
CA SER A 263 16.54 11.55 29.14
C SER A 263 15.91 10.48 28.21
N CYS A 264 15.10 9.56 28.76
CA CYS A 264 14.34 8.59 27.98
C CYS A 264 12.92 9.12 27.67
N LYS A 265 12.65 9.37 26.38
CA LYS A 265 11.34 9.85 25.89
C LYS A 265 10.40 8.74 25.45
N ASN A 266 10.95 7.58 25.10
CA ASN A 266 10.15 6.42 24.72
C ASN A 266 9.61 5.75 25.99
N ARG A 267 8.40 6.11 26.39
CA ARG A 267 7.77 5.57 27.60
C ARG A 267 6.40 4.98 27.28
N SER A 268 6.14 3.75 27.74
CA SER A 268 4.84 3.09 27.70
C SER A 268 4.29 3.02 29.12
N ILE A 269 3.11 3.57 29.38
CA ILE A 269 2.50 3.62 30.73
C ILE A 269 1.16 2.91 30.63
N GLN A 270 1.03 1.82 31.37
CA GLN A 270 -0.08 0.90 31.41
C GLN A 270 -0.66 0.89 32.82
N THR A 271 -1.96 1.13 32.92
CA THR A 271 -2.62 1.41 34.20
C THR A 271 -3.93 0.63 34.29
N ALA A 272 -4.16 -0.04 35.42
CA ALA A 272 -5.42 -0.75 35.71
C ALA A 272 -6.59 0.19 36.01
N SER A 273 -6.32 1.46 36.37
CA SER A 273 -7.38 2.43 36.68
C SER A 273 -6.95 3.89 36.40
N ASP A 274 -7.91 4.77 36.10
CA ASP A 274 -7.71 6.23 35.96
C ASP A 274 -8.19 6.98 37.22
N ASP A 275 -9.39 7.56 37.21
CA ASP A 275 -10.08 8.17 38.37
C ASP A 275 -11.04 7.16 39.05
N GLU A 276 -10.71 5.86 39.02
CA GLU A 276 -11.58 4.78 39.48
C GLU A 276 -10.86 3.73 40.33
N SER A 277 -11.62 2.79 40.91
CA SER A 277 -11.04 1.67 41.64
C SER A 277 -10.56 0.60 40.67
N SER A 278 -9.43 -0.05 40.97
CA SER A 278 -9.06 -1.34 40.38
C SER A 278 -9.70 -2.50 41.15
N TRP A 279 -9.61 -3.74 40.64
CA TRP A 279 -10.45 -4.85 41.10
C TRP A 279 -9.67 -6.16 41.24
N ALA A 280 -10.08 -6.97 42.22
CA ALA A 280 -9.54 -8.31 42.38
C ALA A 280 -10.16 -9.28 41.35
N GLU A 281 -9.39 -10.22 40.81
CA GLU A 281 -9.93 -11.30 40.00
C GLU A 281 -10.72 -12.26 40.91
N MET A 282 -12.04 -12.18 40.88
CA MET A 282 -12.92 -12.96 41.77
C MET A 282 -13.52 -14.21 41.12
N TRP A 283 -13.39 -14.37 39.81
CA TRP A 283 -14.12 -15.36 39.03
C TRP A 283 -13.36 -16.67 38.94
N ILE A 284 -12.11 -16.58 38.55
CA ILE A 284 -11.22 -17.71 38.24
C ILE A 284 -10.36 -18.04 39.47
N THR A 285 -9.78 -17.02 40.09
CA THR A 285 -8.80 -17.15 41.18
C THR A 285 -9.42 -16.98 42.57
N GLY A 286 -10.62 -16.40 42.66
CA GLY A 286 -11.33 -16.22 43.92
C GLY A 286 -10.81 -15.08 44.81
N GLY A 287 -10.16 -14.08 44.21
CA GLY A 287 -9.59 -12.90 44.87
C GLY A 287 -8.11 -13.04 45.20
N ASN A 288 -7.42 -14.01 44.57
CA ASN A 288 -6.02 -14.30 44.83
C ASN A 288 -5.06 -13.56 43.90
N TYR A 289 -5.57 -12.87 42.87
CA TYR A 289 -4.84 -11.97 41.98
C TYR A 289 -5.65 -10.70 41.80
N ASP A 290 -4.99 -9.61 41.43
CA ASP A 290 -5.66 -8.46 40.85
C ASP A 290 -6.05 -8.74 39.37
N GLU A 291 -7.22 -8.26 38.95
CA GLU A 291 -7.88 -8.65 37.70
C GLU A 291 -7.03 -8.28 36.48
N PHE A 292 -6.52 -7.06 36.45
CA PHE A 292 -5.71 -6.58 35.33
C PHE A 292 -4.36 -7.32 35.26
N VAL A 293 -3.65 -7.51 36.37
CA VAL A 293 -2.35 -8.21 36.38
C VAL A 293 -2.50 -9.68 35.98
N TYR A 294 -3.57 -10.33 36.44
CA TYR A 294 -3.88 -11.70 36.08
C TYR A 294 -4.03 -11.87 34.56
N TYR A 295 -4.89 -11.07 33.92
CA TYR A 295 -5.09 -11.19 32.47
C TYR A 295 -3.87 -10.72 31.66
N TRP A 296 -3.13 -9.73 32.16
CA TRP A 296 -1.91 -9.27 31.51
C TRP A 296 -0.86 -10.38 31.46
N THR A 297 -0.59 -11.02 32.60
CA THR A 297 0.41 -12.10 32.69
C THR A 297 -0.04 -13.37 31.99
N ALA A 298 -1.34 -13.67 31.96
CA ALA A 298 -1.91 -14.76 31.17
C ALA A 298 -1.65 -14.56 29.66
N ALA A 299 -1.97 -13.37 29.14
CA ALA A 299 -1.77 -13.01 27.74
C ALA A 299 -0.29 -13.04 27.35
N ALA A 300 0.56 -12.36 28.11
CA ALA A 300 2.01 -12.32 27.87
C ALA A 300 2.62 -13.72 27.73
N ARG A 301 2.11 -14.68 28.51
CA ARG A 301 2.58 -16.07 28.52
C ARG A 301 1.82 -16.97 27.53
N GLY A 302 0.93 -16.41 26.72
CA GLY A 302 0.19 -17.12 25.69
C GLY A 302 -0.88 -18.08 26.24
N TYR A 303 -1.36 -17.84 27.45
CA TYR A 303 -2.36 -18.67 28.12
C TYR A 303 -3.72 -17.98 28.20
N TYR A 304 -4.76 -18.79 27.99
CA TYR A 304 -6.15 -18.39 27.97
C TYR A 304 -6.84 -19.00 29.20
N PRO A 305 -7.54 -18.23 30.05
CA PRO A 305 -8.32 -18.78 31.14
C PRO A 305 -9.50 -19.63 30.60
N ASP A 306 -9.79 -20.82 31.16
CA ASP A 306 -10.94 -21.70 30.81
C ASP A 306 -11.52 -22.33 32.09
N ASP A 307 -12.84 -22.56 32.17
CA ASP A 307 -13.56 -23.10 33.32
C ASP A 307 -13.20 -24.57 33.70
N GLU A 308 -12.52 -25.35 32.85
CA GLU A 308 -12.19 -26.77 33.09
C GLU A 308 -10.74 -27.07 33.60
N LEU A 309 -10.31 -26.45 34.71
CA LEU A 309 -9.16 -26.83 35.60
C LEU A 309 -7.72 -26.87 35.00
N PRO A 310 -6.67 -26.45 35.76
CA PRO A 310 -6.55 -26.57 37.22
C PRO A 310 -6.24 -25.23 37.90
N TRP A 311 -7.24 -24.37 38.06
CA TRP A 311 -7.16 -23.19 38.93
C TRP A 311 -7.44 -23.66 40.36
N GLU A 312 -6.43 -24.16 41.07
CA GLU A 312 -6.60 -24.37 42.50
C GLU A 312 -6.73 -23.00 43.19
N GLU A 313 -7.56 -22.90 44.24
CA GLU A 313 -7.75 -21.71 45.08
C GLU A 313 -6.44 -21.19 45.74
N SER A 314 -5.28 -21.78 45.45
CA SER A 314 -3.95 -21.40 45.93
C SER A 314 -2.85 -21.96 45.00
N TYR A 315 -2.14 -21.10 44.28
CA TYR A 315 -0.94 -21.48 43.52
C TYR A 315 0.26 -21.66 44.46
N GLU A 316 1.20 -22.53 44.08
CA GLU A 316 2.51 -22.58 44.73
C GLU A 316 3.35 -21.45 44.15
N VAL A 317 3.87 -20.57 45.00
CA VAL A 317 4.70 -19.41 44.61
C VAL A 317 5.81 -19.87 43.66
N GLY A 318 5.99 -19.14 42.56
CA GLY A 318 6.98 -19.47 41.54
C GLY A 318 6.66 -20.65 40.64
N SER A 319 5.54 -21.35 40.87
CA SER A 319 5.01 -22.30 39.91
C SER A 319 4.10 -21.59 38.92
N PHE A 320 4.40 -21.74 37.63
CA PHE A 320 3.44 -21.51 36.56
C PHE A 320 3.09 -22.90 36.00
N PRO A 321 1.94 -23.51 36.36
CA PRO A 321 1.68 -24.93 36.10
C PRO A 321 1.53 -25.30 34.62
N PHE A 322 1.60 -24.32 33.73
CA PHE A 322 1.25 -24.50 32.34
C PHE A 322 2.49 -24.90 31.54
N THR A 323 2.56 -26.19 31.20
CA THR A 323 3.66 -26.77 30.41
C THR A 323 3.21 -27.20 29.00
N THR A 324 1.90 -27.16 28.72
CA THR A 324 1.30 -27.41 27.39
C THR A 324 -0.18 -27.02 27.40
N ILE A 325 -0.65 -26.30 26.38
CA ILE A 325 -2.08 -26.11 26.10
C ILE A 325 -2.62 -27.40 25.46
N THR A 326 -3.55 -28.09 26.11
CA THR A 326 -4.36 -29.14 25.48
C THR A 326 -5.83 -28.89 25.72
N GLY A 327 -6.58 -28.66 24.63
CA GLY A 327 -8.03 -28.54 24.65
C GLY A 327 -8.46 -27.09 24.83
N LEU A 328 -8.77 -26.41 23.73
CA LEU A 328 -9.50 -25.15 23.74
C LEU A 328 -10.99 -25.49 23.73
N GLU A 329 -11.64 -25.37 24.89
CA GLU A 329 -13.06 -25.03 24.95
C GLU A 329 -13.19 -23.65 25.64
N ASP A 330 -14.21 -22.91 25.21
CA ASP A 330 -14.36 -21.45 25.23
C ASP A 330 -14.37 -20.79 26.64
N HIS A 331 -13.63 -19.68 26.82
CA HIS A 331 -13.94 -18.65 27.83
C HIS A 331 -14.64 -17.44 27.18
N PRO A 332 -15.67 -16.87 27.81
CA PRO A 332 -16.42 -15.75 27.25
C PRO A 332 -15.64 -14.43 27.35
N GLY A 333 -15.56 -13.72 26.21
CA GLY A 333 -14.90 -12.40 26.12
C GLY A 333 -13.47 -12.43 25.58
N ASP A 334 -12.95 -13.62 25.27
CA ASP A 334 -11.57 -13.81 24.87
C ASP A 334 -11.27 -13.21 23.47
N PHE A 335 -10.22 -12.40 23.39
CA PHE A 335 -9.66 -11.84 22.15
C PHE A 335 -8.29 -12.49 21.92
N ASP A 336 -7.86 -12.65 20.67
CA ASP A 336 -6.49 -13.08 20.37
C ASP A 336 -5.50 -12.06 20.98
N PRO A 337 -4.70 -12.43 22.01
CA PRO A 337 -3.73 -11.52 22.60
C PRO A 337 -2.64 -11.19 21.59
N ASP A 338 -2.33 -12.08 20.65
CA ASP A 338 -1.46 -11.79 19.50
C ASP A 338 -2.29 -11.10 18.40
N ILE A 339 -2.65 -9.84 18.65
CA ILE A 339 -3.51 -9.04 17.78
C ILE A 339 -2.94 -8.97 16.35
N ASN A 340 -1.61 -9.04 16.22
CA ASN A 340 -0.90 -8.89 14.97
C ASN A 340 -0.60 -10.23 14.24
N GLY A 341 -0.69 -11.36 14.96
CA GLY A 341 -0.53 -12.72 14.43
C GLY A 341 0.93 -13.11 14.11
N ASP A 342 1.91 -12.53 14.77
CA ASP A 342 3.35 -12.81 14.57
C ASP A 342 3.89 -13.98 15.40
N GLY A 343 3.05 -14.54 16.28
CA GLY A 343 3.35 -15.63 17.18
C GLY A 343 3.97 -15.19 18.51
N TYR A 344 3.99 -13.89 18.82
CA TYR A 344 4.61 -13.32 20.02
C TYR A 344 3.75 -12.23 20.67
N VAL A 345 3.33 -12.44 21.92
CA VAL A 345 2.53 -11.45 22.66
C VAL A 345 3.43 -10.39 23.29
N GLN A 346 3.41 -9.20 22.71
CA GLN A 346 4.08 -8.02 23.24
C GLN A 346 3.44 -7.55 24.56
N MET A 347 4.18 -6.83 25.40
CA MET A 347 3.63 -6.27 26.65
C MET A 347 2.45 -5.30 26.42
N GLU A 348 2.37 -4.68 25.24
CA GLU A 348 1.24 -3.82 24.84
C GLU A 348 0.02 -4.64 24.40
N GLU A 349 0.25 -5.75 23.72
CA GLU A 349 -0.78 -6.74 23.38
C GLU A 349 -1.36 -7.40 24.64
N ALA A 350 -0.51 -7.77 25.59
CA ALA A 350 -0.91 -8.25 26.91
C ALA A 350 -1.75 -7.20 27.67
N PHE A 351 -1.38 -5.92 27.55
CA PHE A 351 -2.17 -4.82 28.09
C PHE A 351 -3.54 -4.70 27.44
N PHE A 352 -3.61 -4.69 26.11
CA PHE A 352 -4.89 -4.56 25.41
C PHE A 352 -5.82 -5.73 25.70
N TYR A 353 -5.26 -6.93 25.79
CA TYR A 353 -5.98 -8.11 26.21
C TYR A 353 -6.54 -7.94 27.63
N SER A 354 -5.69 -7.58 28.60
CA SER A 354 -6.10 -7.36 29.97
C SER A 354 -7.18 -6.29 30.11
N ASN A 355 -6.99 -5.14 29.47
CA ASN A 355 -7.95 -4.05 29.44
C ASN A 355 -9.29 -4.43 28.79
N SER A 356 -9.29 -5.38 27.85
CA SER A 356 -10.54 -5.86 27.24
C SER A 356 -11.35 -6.78 28.17
N LEU A 357 -10.67 -7.38 29.15
CA LEU A 357 -11.24 -8.32 30.11
C LEU A 357 -11.48 -7.72 31.49
N ASP A 358 -11.02 -6.50 31.76
CA ASP A 358 -11.32 -5.77 32.98
C ASP A 358 -12.83 -5.50 33.09
N THR A 359 -13.51 -6.27 33.96
CA THR A 359 -14.98 -6.34 33.96
C THR A 359 -15.69 -5.20 34.70
N TRP A 360 -14.96 -4.30 35.38
CA TRP A 360 -15.55 -3.33 36.31
C TRP A 360 -15.09 -1.87 36.16
N SER A 361 -14.26 -1.53 35.16
CA SER A 361 -13.96 -0.12 34.83
C SER A 361 -15.11 0.54 34.04
N ASP A 362 -15.68 1.61 34.58
CA ASP A 362 -16.97 2.18 34.11
C ASP A 362 -16.79 3.19 32.95
N ASP A 363 -15.56 3.66 32.67
CA ASP A 363 -15.33 4.77 31.73
C ASP A 363 -14.34 4.50 30.57
N GLY A 364 -13.69 3.33 30.48
CA GLY A 364 -13.02 2.87 29.25
C GLY A 364 -12.10 3.88 28.56
N TYR A 365 -11.47 4.78 29.33
CA TYR A 365 -10.57 5.80 28.81
C TYR A 365 -9.14 5.32 28.95
N TYR A 366 -8.69 4.56 27.95
CA TYR A 366 -7.27 4.31 27.78
C TYR A 366 -6.71 5.16 26.65
N TYR A 367 -5.63 5.86 26.94
CA TYR A 367 -4.86 6.62 25.98
C TYR A 367 -3.44 6.05 25.93
N ASN A 368 -3.21 5.21 24.92
CA ASN A 368 -1.88 5.02 24.38
C ASN A 368 -1.40 6.40 23.88
N PRO A 369 -0.19 6.88 24.19
CA PRO A 369 0.35 8.09 23.59
C PRO A 369 0.63 7.94 22.08
N TYR A 370 -0.41 7.70 21.27
CA TYR A 370 -0.52 8.30 19.95
C TYR A 370 -0.98 9.76 20.11
N LEU A 371 -0.13 10.58 20.74
CA LEU A 371 -0.27 12.03 20.67
C LEU A 371 -0.18 12.46 19.22
N THR A 372 -1.34 12.88 18.67
CA THR A 372 -1.43 13.75 17.50
C THR A 372 -0.61 15.02 17.75
N GLY A 373 0.69 14.98 17.50
CA GLY A 373 1.60 16.10 17.74
C GLY A 373 3.07 15.73 18.02
N LEU A 374 3.35 14.51 18.47
CA LEU A 374 4.67 13.88 18.34
C LEU A 374 4.52 12.86 17.22
N ASP A 375 5.31 13.03 16.17
CA ASP A 375 5.23 12.18 14.98
C ASP A 375 5.62 10.75 15.37
N PRO A 376 4.74 9.74 15.25
CA PRO A 376 5.17 8.35 15.34
C PRO A 376 6.17 7.97 14.22
N GLU A 377 6.41 8.87 13.26
CA GLU A 377 7.36 8.68 12.15
C GLU A 377 8.85 8.59 12.56
N ASP A 378 9.24 8.95 13.79
CA ASP A 378 10.61 8.77 14.27
C ASP A 378 10.65 7.95 15.58
N PRO A 379 10.57 6.61 15.52
CA PRO A 379 11.15 5.81 16.61
C PRO A 379 12.59 6.30 16.86
N GLN A 380 13.06 6.20 18.11
CA GLN A 380 14.42 6.61 18.45
C GLN A 380 15.41 5.90 17.51
N GLU A 381 16.07 6.65 16.62
CA GLU A 381 16.99 6.08 15.65
C GLU A 381 18.25 5.60 16.39
N PHE A 382 18.41 4.28 16.48
CA PHE A 382 19.61 3.67 17.05
C PHE A 382 20.78 3.75 16.04
N THR A 383 22.01 3.73 16.56
CA THR A 383 23.23 3.62 15.76
C THR A 383 23.94 2.33 16.13
N ASP A 384 24.63 1.70 15.18
CA ASP A 384 25.35 0.44 15.40
C ASP A 384 24.46 -0.75 15.83
N ILE A 385 23.25 -0.86 15.23
CA ILE A 385 22.31 -1.96 15.53
C ILE A 385 22.96 -3.31 15.25
N SER A 386 23.08 -4.14 16.28
CA SER A 386 23.44 -5.56 16.21
C SER A 386 22.17 -6.41 16.30
N PHE A 387 21.91 -7.26 15.32
CA PHE A 387 20.77 -8.20 15.37
C PHE A 387 21.04 -9.42 16.28
N ASN A 388 22.24 -9.50 16.87
CA ASN A 388 22.69 -10.56 17.78
C ASN A 388 22.51 -10.20 19.26
N GLU A 389 22.27 -8.94 19.61
CA GLU A 389 22.08 -8.48 20.99
C GLU A 389 20.77 -7.67 21.02
N ASP A 390 19.71 -8.29 21.51
CA ASP A 390 18.32 -7.88 21.34
C ASP A 390 17.98 -6.47 21.89
N LEU A 391 17.37 -5.63 21.06
CA LEU A 391 16.50 -4.53 21.49
C LEU A 391 15.05 -5.02 21.35
N LEU A 392 14.55 -5.74 22.33
CA LEU A 392 13.14 -6.10 22.48
C LEU A 392 12.33 -4.84 22.87
N SER A 393 12.34 -3.82 22.03
CA SER A 393 11.41 -2.70 22.20
C SER A 393 10.03 -3.12 21.69
N LEU A 394 8.98 -2.72 22.40
CA LEU A 394 7.58 -2.83 21.96
C LEU A 394 7.36 -2.32 20.52
N CYS A 395 8.23 -1.43 20.04
CA CYS A 395 8.16 -0.81 18.73
C CYS A 395 9.09 -1.46 17.69
N GLY A 396 9.61 -2.67 17.92
CA GLY A 396 10.55 -3.34 17.00
C GLY A 396 11.87 -2.58 16.78
N ILE A 397 12.60 -2.93 15.72
CA ILE A 397 13.91 -2.36 15.37
C ILE A 397 13.75 -1.16 14.42
N ALA A 398 14.46 -0.06 14.69
CA ALA A 398 14.60 1.10 13.80
C ALA A 398 16.00 1.75 13.97
N GLY A 399 16.47 2.56 13.03
CA GLY A 399 17.78 3.23 13.09
C GLY A 399 18.78 2.74 12.04
N HIS A 400 20.07 2.75 12.38
CA HIS A 400 21.19 2.53 11.48
C HIS A 400 21.94 1.21 11.77
N VAL A 401 22.08 0.39 10.74
CA VAL A 401 22.96 -0.78 10.74
C VAL A 401 24.31 -0.35 10.17
N GLU A 402 25.31 -0.16 11.03
CA GLU A 402 26.63 0.37 10.67
C GLU A 402 27.71 -0.72 10.51
N ALA A 403 27.44 -1.93 11.01
CA ALA A 403 28.33 -3.08 10.96
C ALA A 403 27.79 -4.19 10.03
N THR A 404 28.70 -4.75 9.22
CA THR A 404 28.41 -5.97 8.45
C THR A 404 28.15 -7.14 9.39
N GLN A 405 27.03 -7.82 9.21
CA GLN A 405 26.61 -8.93 10.07
C GLN A 405 25.69 -9.91 9.35
N THR A 406 25.58 -11.10 9.92
CA THR A 406 24.63 -12.14 9.52
C THR A 406 23.65 -12.32 10.67
N VAL A 407 22.38 -12.30 10.32
CA VAL A 407 21.22 -12.28 11.19
C VAL A 407 20.65 -13.69 11.23
N GLU A 408 20.49 -14.23 12.43
CA GLU A 408 20.03 -15.60 12.66
C GLU A 408 18.59 -15.85 12.16
N SER A 409 18.26 -17.12 11.95
CA SER A 409 16.95 -17.55 11.47
C SER A 409 15.87 -17.44 12.56
N ARG A 410 15.17 -16.30 12.60
CA ARG A 410 13.97 -16.05 13.43
C ARG A 410 13.10 -14.95 12.82
N ASN A 411 12.03 -14.56 13.50
CA ASN A 411 11.18 -13.43 13.11
C ASN A 411 11.73 -12.12 13.72
N TYR A 412 11.73 -11.04 12.94
CA TYR A 412 12.14 -9.69 13.36
C TYR A 412 11.05 -8.68 13.06
N LEU A 413 10.69 -7.89 14.07
CA LEU A 413 9.81 -6.74 13.91
C LEU A 413 10.64 -5.49 13.62
N ILE A 414 10.31 -4.78 12.55
CA ILE A 414 10.86 -3.50 12.14
C ILE A 414 9.75 -2.46 12.36
N GLY A 415 9.67 -1.87 13.55
CA GLY A 415 8.63 -0.86 13.83
C GLY A 415 9.06 0.57 13.52
N GLY A 416 10.08 0.77 12.68
CA GLY A 416 10.12 1.99 11.87
C GLY A 416 11.26 2.02 10.86
N ASN A 417 11.93 3.17 10.75
CA ASN A 417 12.90 3.39 9.68
C ASN A 417 14.22 2.66 9.95
N LEU A 418 14.45 1.51 9.30
CA LEU A 418 15.72 0.80 9.33
C LEU A 418 16.58 1.19 8.12
N LYS A 419 17.80 1.69 8.36
CA LYS A 419 18.77 2.10 7.34
C LYS A 419 20.00 1.20 7.42
N ILE A 420 20.36 0.58 6.31
CA ILE A 420 21.62 -0.16 6.17
C ILE A 420 22.64 0.79 5.54
N ASP A 421 23.67 1.14 6.29
CA ASP A 421 24.60 2.20 5.92
C ASP A 421 25.58 1.77 4.81
N PRO A 422 26.17 2.74 4.06
CA PRO A 422 27.14 2.42 3.02
C PRO A 422 28.25 1.48 3.49
N THR A 423 28.68 0.56 2.63
CA THR A 423 29.70 -0.48 2.87
C THR A 423 29.28 -1.64 3.78
N VAL A 424 28.08 -1.61 4.35
CA VAL A 424 27.52 -2.68 5.18
C VAL A 424 26.92 -3.78 4.31
N ASN A 425 27.20 -5.04 4.67
CA ASN A 425 26.48 -6.20 4.14
C ASN A 425 25.65 -6.81 5.28
N LEU A 426 24.33 -6.78 5.13
CA LEU A 426 23.40 -7.37 6.09
C LEU A 426 22.80 -8.63 5.47
N THR A 427 23.06 -9.79 6.08
CA THR A 427 22.56 -11.09 5.60
C THR A 427 21.50 -11.63 6.54
N PHE A 428 20.33 -12.01 6.03
CA PHE A 428 19.30 -12.71 6.80
C PHE A 428 19.30 -14.19 6.41
N GLU A 429 19.50 -15.05 7.41
CA GLU A 429 19.62 -16.50 7.21
C GLU A 429 18.31 -17.16 6.72
N ASN A 430 18.47 -18.37 6.19
CA ASN A 430 17.35 -19.15 5.68
C ASN A 430 16.22 -19.31 6.71
N GLY A 431 15.00 -18.97 6.31
CA GLY A 431 13.79 -19.08 7.15
C GLY A 431 13.43 -17.84 7.98
N THR A 432 14.25 -16.78 7.94
CA THR A 432 13.97 -15.53 8.65
C THR A 432 12.67 -14.86 8.17
N GLY A 433 11.87 -14.37 9.12
CA GLY A 433 10.70 -13.52 8.87
C GLY A 433 11.01 -12.05 9.20
N LEU A 434 10.65 -11.11 8.35
CA LEU A 434 10.76 -9.66 8.59
C LEU A 434 9.38 -9.02 8.54
N TYR A 435 8.98 -8.37 9.62
CA TYR A 435 7.64 -7.78 9.77
C TYR A 435 7.80 -6.28 9.94
N THR A 436 7.09 -5.47 9.18
CA THR A 436 7.11 -4.01 9.34
C THR A 436 5.88 -3.59 10.13
N GLY A 437 6.08 -3.21 11.39
CA GLY A 437 5.01 -3.13 12.41
C GLY A 437 4.20 -1.84 12.43
N ASN A 438 4.79 -0.71 12.05
CA ASN A 438 4.16 0.61 12.13
C ASN A 438 3.77 1.16 10.75
N GLU A 439 2.75 2.04 10.70
CA GLU A 439 2.42 2.82 9.51
C GLU A 439 3.68 3.53 8.96
N ASN A 440 3.91 3.42 7.65
CA ASN A 440 5.03 4.04 6.94
C ASN A 440 6.44 3.53 7.32
N ALA A 441 6.59 2.37 7.94
CA ALA A 441 7.92 1.80 8.20
C ALA A 441 8.69 1.53 6.90
N GLN A 442 9.98 1.92 6.88
CA GLN A 442 10.83 1.79 5.69
C GLN A 442 12.13 1.06 6.00
N ILE A 443 12.44 0.05 5.20
CA ILE A 443 13.78 -0.55 5.15
C ILE A 443 14.52 0.11 3.99
N LYS A 444 15.64 0.77 4.27
CA LYS A 444 16.46 1.49 3.29
C LYS A 444 17.84 0.87 3.18
N VAL A 445 18.17 0.34 2.00
CA VAL A 445 19.53 -0.12 1.67
C VAL A 445 20.26 1.03 0.98
N TRP A 446 21.20 1.70 1.66
CA TRP A 446 21.91 2.83 1.06
C TRP A 446 22.86 2.41 -0.07
N SER A 447 23.29 3.39 -0.87
CA SER A 447 24.31 3.18 -1.90
C SER A 447 25.58 2.58 -1.29
N ASP A 448 26.22 1.64 -2.00
CA ASP A 448 27.35 0.83 -1.55
C ASP A 448 27.06 -0.14 -0.38
N ALA A 449 25.82 -0.26 0.08
CA ALA A 449 25.37 -1.29 1.02
C ALA A 449 24.77 -2.50 0.29
N SER A 450 24.69 -3.65 0.97
CA SER A 450 23.95 -4.82 0.49
C SER A 450 23.03 -5.41 1.55
N MET A 451 21.86 -5.84 1.10
CA MET A 451 20.93 -6.69 1.85
C MET A 451 20.85 -8.04 1.14
N ILE A 452 21.10 -9.12 1.87
CA ILE A 452 21.11 -10.49 1.36
C ILE A 452 20.00 -11.25 2.09
N LEU A 453 19.02 -11.72 1.34
CA LEU A 453 17.97 -12.62 1.83
C LEU A 453 18.33 -14.03 1.36
N GLU A 454 18.55 -14.97 2.27
CA GLU A 454 18.75 -16.38 1.90
C GLU A 454 17.43 -17.05 1.44
N ASP A 455 17.32 -18.38 1.57
CA ASP A 455 16.16 -19.14 1.11
C ASP A 455 14.99 -19.12 2.13
N ASN A 456 13.76 -19.32 1.66
CA ASN A 456 12.56 -19.52 2.48
C ASN A 456 12.23 -18.37 3.45
N LEU A 457 12.63 -17.12 3.14
CA LEU A 457 12.27 -15.94 3.93
C LEU A 457 10.88 -15.40 3.60
N THR A 458 10.29 -14.70 4.57
CA THR A 458 9.06 -13.90 4.37
C THR A 458 9.29 -12.47 4.83
N ILE A 459 8.86 -11.50 4.02
CA ILE A 459 8.82 -10.07 4.38
C ILE A 459 7.38 -9.60 4.31
N THR A 460 6.86 -9.12 5.44
CA THR A 460 5.44 -8.77 5.64
C THR A 460 5.28 -7.28 5.95
N GLY A 461 4.51 -6.59 5.11
CA GLY A 461 3.91 -5.29 5.40
C GLY A 461 2.69 -5.44 6.31
N ILE A 462 2.74 -4.98 7.57
CA ILE A 462 1.57 -5.10 8.46
C ILE A 462 0.57 -3.95 8.21
N ASP A 463 1.08 -2.74 7.96
CA ASP A 463 0.26 -1.53 7.84
C ASP A 463 0.39 -0.80 6.48
N TYR A 464 -0.35 0.28 6.30
CA TYR A 464 -0.34 1.10 5.10
C TYR A 464 1.01 1.80 4.88
N ASN A 465 1.42 1.91 3.61
CA ASN A 465 2.61 2.64 3.14
C ASN A 465 3.98 2.08 3.56
N ASN A 466 4.08 0.83 4.00
CA ASN A 466 5.39 0.22 4.27
C ASN A 466 6.18 0.02 2.98
N GLN A 467 7.51 0.20 3.04
CA GLN A 467 8.36 0.15 1.84
C GLN A 467 9.72 -0.49 2.10
N LEU A 468 10.21 -1.24 1.11
CA LEU A 468 11.63 -1.60 0.99
C LEU A 468 12.24 -0.77 -0.14
N ILE A 469 13.19 0.10 0.18
CA ILE A 469 13.83 1.02 -0.75
C ILE A 469 15.31 0.67 -0.88
N VAL A 470 15.74 0.31 -2.09
CA VAL A 470 17.08 -0.20 -2.36
C VAL A 470 17.85 0.74 -3.27
N TYR A 471 18.76 1.54 -2.69
CA TYR A 471 19.78 2.32 -3.40
C TYR A 471 21.09 1.55 -3.58
N GLY A 472 21.33 0.52 -2.77
CA GLY A 472 22.47 -0.40 -2.83
C GLY A 472 22.18 -1.67 -3.62
N MET A 473 22.62 -2.82 -3.10
CA MET A 473 22.39 -4.14 -3.67
C MET A 473 21.35 -4.93 -2.86
N LEU A 474 20.49 -5.68 -3.55
CA LEU A 474 19.58 -6.66 -2.95
C LEU A 474 19.83 -8.02 -3.61
N GLU A 475 20.25 -9.00 -2.82
CA GLU A 475 20.41 -10.39 -3.23
C GLU A 475 19.29 -11.23 -2.59
N ILE A 476 18.66 -12.11 -3.37
CA ILE A 476 17.47 -12.85 -2.97
C ILE A 476 17.65 -14.33 -3.29
N GLY A 477 17.47 -15.18 -2.29
CA GLY A 477 17.45 -16.62 -2.40
C GLY A 477 16.17 -17.16 -3.07
N GLN A 478 15.93 -18.45 -2.87
CA GLN A 478 14.76 -19.18 -3.37
C GLN A 478 13.61 -19.17 -2.35
N ASN A 479 12.37 -19.27 -2.82
CA ASN A 479 11.17 -19.31 -1.97
C ASN A 479 10.98 -18.08 -1.06
N VAL A 480 11.52 -16.93 -1.45
CA VAL A 480 11.28 -15.68 -0.70
C VAL A 480 9.88 -15.15 -1.01
N THR A 481 9.17 -14.72 0.02
CA THR A 481 7.81 -14.17 -0.09
C THR A 481 7.78 -12.71 0.36
N PHE A 482 7.26 -11.82 -0.50
CA PHE A 482 6.93 -10.43 -0.16
C PHE A 482 5.42 -10.33 -0.04
N THR A 483 4.90 -10.04 1.15
CA THR A 483 3.46 -10.07 1.44
C THR A 483 3.01 -8.86 2.26
N SER A 484 1.71 -8.64 2.36
CA SER A 484 1.11 -7.63 3.24
C SER A 484 -0.22 -8.12 3.83
N SER A 485 -0.39 -7.97 5.14
CA SER A 485 -1.67 -8.22 5.82
C SER A 485 -2.63 -7.04 5.57
N GLY A 486 -2.12 -5.82 5.57
CA GLY A 486 -2.84 -4.58 5.27
C GLY A 486 -3.00 -4.24 3.78
N GLY A 487 -2.68 -2.97 3.45
CA GLY A 487 -2.75 -2.39 2.10
C GLY A 487 -1.63 -2.85 1.16
N ILE A 488 -1.56 -2.28 -0.04
CA ILE A 488 -0.45 -2.58 -0.96
C ILE A 488 0.82 -1.88 -0.48
N TRP A 489 1.92 -2.63 -0.41
CA TRP A 489 3.24 -2.12 0.00
C TRP A 489 4.23 -2.16 -1.17
N ASP A 490 5.27 -1.30 -1.15
CA ASP A 490 6.14 -1.09 -2.32
C ASP A 490 7.57 -1.61 -2.11
N LEU A 491 8.04 -2.46 -3.05
CA LEU A 491 9.44 -2.78 -3.26
C LEU A 491 10.04 -1.88 -4.34
N ASN A 492 10.87 -0.93 -3.92
CA ASN A 492 11.50 0.09 -4.76
C ASN A 492 12.98 -0.20 -4.99
N LEU A 493 13.35 -0.66 -6.19
CA LEU A 493 14.73 -0.88 -6.60
C LEU A 493 15.25 0.33 -7.37
N LEU A 494 15.97 1.22 -6.69
CA LEU A 494 16.38 2.54 -7.18
C LEU A 494 17.85 2.60 -7.64
N ASN A 495 18.58 1.49 -7.57
CA ASN A 495 19.95 1.38 -8.08
C ASN A 495 19.98 1.04 -9.59
N ASN A 496 20.41 1.99 -10.41
CA ASN A 496 20.49 1.85 -11.87
C ASN A 496 21.67 1.00 -12.38
N GLU A 497 22.61 0.61 -11.51
CA GLU A 497 23.69 -0.32 -11.83
C GLU A 497 23.33 -1.77 -11.44
N MET A 498 22.39 -1.96 -10.50
CA MET A 498 22.00 -3.27 -10.00
C MET A 498 21.39 -4.16 -11.10
N GLN A 499 21.67 -5.46 -11.01
CA GLN A 499 21.02 -6.51 -11.79
C GLN A 499 20.10 -7.30 -10.85
N ALA A 500 18.81 -7.00 -10.87
CA ALA A 500 17.84 -7.66 -10.00
C ALA A 500 17.49 -9.06 -10.52
N VAL A 501 17.47 -10.05 -9.62
CA VAL A 501 17.10 -11.42 -9.93
C VAL A 501 16.07 -11.89 -8.90
N PHE A 502 14.88 -12.26 -9.37
CA PHE A 502 13.83 -12.88 -8.59
C PHE A 502 13.55 -14.25 -9.21
N ASN A 503 13.94 -15.31 -8.52
CA ASN A 503 13.70 -16.66 -9.00
C ASN A 503 13.00 -17.47 -7.94
N ASN A 504 11.83 -18.02 -8.29
CA ASN A 504 10.98 -18.76 -7.36
C ASN A 504 10.58 -17.90 -6.15
N THR A 505 10.07 -16.71 -6.44
CA THR A 505 9.67 -15.69 -5.46
C THR A 505 8.15 -15.49 -5.52
N THR A 506 7.52 -15.24 -4.37
CA THR A 506 6.08 -14.94 -4.30
C THR A 506 5.87 -13.50 -3.88
N PHE A 507 4.97 -12.81 -4.56
CA PHE A 507 4.52 -11.47 -4.21
C PHE A 507 3.01 -11.48 -3.98
N GLU A 508 2.57 -11.06 -2.81
CA GLU A 508 1.18 -10.93 -2.39
C GLU A 508 0.93 -9.48 -1.99
N LYS A 509 0.05 -8.77 -2.71
CA LYS A 509 -0.24 -7.34 -2.46
C LYS A 509 1.03 -6.46 -2.36
N CYS A 510 2.06 -6.77 -3.14
CA CYS A 510 3.34 -6.04 -3.16
C CYS A 510 3.62 -5.48 -4.55
N GLN A 511 3.75 -4.16 -4.69
CA GLN A 511 4.18 -3.54 -5.95
C GLN A 511 5.70 -3.64 -6.11
N LEU A 512 6.15 -4.01 -7.30
CA LEU A 512 7.58 -4.00 -7.64
C LEU A 512 7.86 -2.84 -8.60
N ILE A 513 8.70 -1.89 -8.17
CA ILE A 513 9.12 -0.74 -8.95
C ILE A 513 10.64 -0.83 -9.15
N SER A 514 11.09 -0.96 -10.40
CA SER A 514 12.50 -1.18 -10.73
C SER A 514 13.08 -0.13 -11.69
N PHE A 515 14.21 0.43 -11.29
CA PHE A 515 15.08 1.31 -12.09
C PHE A 515 16.42 0.65 -12.44
N CYS A 516 16.51 -0.67 -12.30
CA CYS A 516 17.74 -1.45 -12.43
C CYS A 516 18.30 -1.48 -13.86
N SER A 517 19.60 -1.81 -14.00
CA SER A 517 20.20 -2.07 -15.32
C SER A 517 19.66 -3.36 -15.95
N SER A 518 19.16 -4.28 -15.13
CA SER A 518 18.54 -5.53 -15.53
C SER A 518 17.52 -5.99 -14.47
N LEU A 519 16.39 -6.54 -14.92
CA LEU A 519 15.38 -7.18 -14.08
C LEU A 519 15.06 -8.57 -14.64
N ASN A 520 15.41 -9.61 -13.90
CA ASN A 520 15.15 -11.00 -14.28
C ASN A 520 14.19 -11.63 -13.27
N ILE A 521 13.02 -12.05 -13.76
CA ILE A 521 11.96 -12.69 -12.98
C ILE A 521 11.70 -14.07 -13.59
N SER A 522 11.82 -15.14 -12.81
CA SER A 522 11.57 -16.51 -13.28
C SER A 522 10.89 -17.38 -12.24
N ASN A 523 9.95 -18.23 -12.68
CA ASN A 523 9.26 -19.18 -11.78
C ASN A 523 8.53 -18.52 -10.60
N SER A 524 8.11 -17.26 -10.75
CA SER A 524 7.58 -16.46 -9.65
C SER A 524 6.06 -16.28 -9.76
N THR A 525 5.44 -15.76 -8.71
CA THR A 525 4.00 -15.47 -8.69
C THR A 525 3.75 -14.06 -8.14
N PHE A 526 2.88 -13.29 -8.80
CA PHE A 526 2.39 -11.98 -8.35
C PHE A 526 0.87 -12.02 -8.20
N ASN A 527 0.39 -11.78 -6.99
CA ASN A 527 -1.02 -11.91 -6.62
C ASN A 527 -1.53 -10.60 -6.03
N ASN A 528 -2.51 -9.99 -6.69
CA ASN A 528 -3.13 -8.72 -6.26
C ASN A 528 -2.11 -7.60 -6.02
N CYS A 529 -0.97 -7.63 -6.72
CA CYS A 529 0.13 -6.68 -6.54
C CYS A 529 -0.15 -5.32 -7.16
N GLN A 530 -1.28 -5.13 -7.84
CA GLN A 530 -1.58 -3.99 -8.69
C GLN A 530 -0.61 -3.87 -9.87
N LEU A 531 0.69 -3.69 -9.69
CA LEU A 531 1.64 -3.33 -10.75
C LEU A 531 3.04 -3.93 -10.53
N VAL A 532 3.63 -4.46 -11.61
CA VAL A 532 5.09 -4.62 -11.74
C VAL A 532 5.60 -3.61 -12.76
N HIS A 533 6.43 -2.67 -12.32
CA HIS A 533 6.94 -1.58 -13.13
C HIS A 533 8.45 -1.66 -13.31
N SER A 534 8.92 -1.54 -14.55
CA SER A 534 10.33 -1.34 -14.86
C SER A 534 10.48 -0.14 -15.79
N GLN A 535 11.41 0.75 -15.44
CA GLN A 535 11.60 2.04 -16.12
C GLN A 535 12.89 2.12 -16.95
N LEU A 536 13.78 1.13 -16.80
CA LEU A 536 15.09 1.09 -17.44
C LEU A 536 15.61 -0.36 -17.50
N GLY A 537 16.56 -0.63 -18.40
CA GLY A 537 17.36 -1.84 -18.38
C GLY A 537 16.80 -2.99 -19.24
N ASN A 538 17.52 -4.11 -19.25
CA ASN A 538 17.00 -5.33 -19.86
C ASN A 538 15.99 -5.99 -18.91
N VAL A 539 14.86 -6.44 -19.44
CA VAL A 539 13.82 -7.12 -18.65
C VAL A 539 13.63 -8.52 -19.21
N THR A 540 13.69 -9.53 -18.34
CA THR A 540 13.37 -10.92 -18.68
C THR A 540 12.39 -11.47 -17.67
N VAL A 541 11.18 -11.81 -18.11
CA VAL A 541 10.13 -12.43 -17.29
C VAL A 541 9.77 -13.77 -17.90
N THR A 542 9.94 -14.86 -17.15
CA THR A 542 9.68 -16.22 -17.64
C THR A 542 8.95 -17.09 -16.64
N TYR A 543 8.09 -18.01 -17.11
CA TYR A 543 7.43 -19.00 -16.24
C TYR A 543 6.75 -18.37 -15.01
N THR A 544 6.20 -17.17 -15.15
CA THR A 544 5.69 -16.36 -14.05
C THR A 544 4.18 -16.21 -14.16
N THR A 545 3.48 -16.24 -13.03
CA THR A 545 2.03 -16.05 -12.98
C THR A 545 1.69 -14.68 -12.40
N PHE A 546 0.82 -13.94 -13.07
CA PHE A 546 0.31 -12.63 -12.67
C PHE A 546 -1.21 -12.70 -12.49
N ASN A 547 -1.68 -12.66 -11.24
CA ASN A 547 -3.10 -12.60 -10.90
C ASN A 547 -3.45 -11.18 -10.45
N ARG A 548 -4.42 -10.56 -11.13
CA ARG A 548 -4.84 -9.15 -10.91
C ARG A 548 -3.64 -8.19 -10.80
N THR A 549 -2.63 -8.40 -11.64
CA THR A 549 -1.39 -7.64 -11.67
C THR A 549 -0.99 -7.43 -13.12
N TRP A 550 -0.68 -6.18 -13.50
CA TRP A 550 -0.19 -5.87 -14.85
C TRP A 550 1.31 -5.62 -14.85
N LEU A 551 1.95 -5.95 -15.97
CA LEU A 551 3.37 -5.78 -16.22
C LEU A 551 3.59 -4.54 -17.10
N HIS A 552 4.18 -3.49 -16.54
CA HIS A 552 4.41 -2.22 -17.21
C HIS A 552 5.90 -1.94 -17.40
N LEU A 553 6.34 -1.99 -18.66
CA LEU A 553 7.74 -1.89 -19.06
C LEU A 553 7.96 -0.63 -19.89
N ILE A 554 8.77 0.29 -19.38
CA ILE A 554 9.15 1.51 -20.08
C ILE A 554 10.66 1.54 -20.25
N ASN A 555 11.13 1.97 -21.43
CA ASN A 555 12.54 2.31 -21.64
C ASN A 555 12.71 3.81 -21.93
N PHE A 556 13.14 4.59 -20.95
CA PHE A 556 13.47 6.02 -21.17
C PHE A 556 14.87 6.26 -21.76
N SER A 557 15.71 5.22 -21.92
CA SER A 557 17.02 5.42 -22.55
C SER A 557 16.89 5.76 -24.03
N THR A 558 17.56 6.82 -24.45
CA THR A 558 17.59 7.26 -25.85
C THR A 558 18.70 6.61 -26.66
N ASN A 559 19.67 5.98 -26.01
CA ASN A 559 20.90 5.46 -26.62
C ASN A 559 21.10 3.94 -26.47
N ASP A 560 20.50 3.32 -25.46
CA ASP A 560 20.73 1.91 -25.15
C ASP A 560 19.72 0.98 -25.83
N LEU A 561 20.22 -0.13 -26.37
CA LEU A 561 19.42 -1.14 -27.09
C LEU A 561 18.88 -2.21 -26.14
N PHE A 562 18.20 -1.79 -25.07
CA PHE A 562 17.62 -2.71 -24.10
C PHE A 562 16.55 -3.63 -24.72
N THR A 563 16.44 -4.82 -24.14
CA THR A 563 15.51 -5.87 -24.58
C THR A 563 14.52 -6.20 -23.48
N ALA A 564 13.23 -6.31 -23.85
CA ALA A 564 12.18 -6.84 -22.97
C ALA A 564 11.72 -8.22 -23.47
N THR A 565 11.86 -9.24 -22.63
CA THR A 565 11.43 -10.61 -22.92
C THR A 565 10.36 -11.03 -21.92
N VAL A 566 9.19 -11.42 -22.40
CA VAL A 566 8.09 -11.98 -21.59
C VAL A 566 7.68 -13.29 -22.22
N ASN A 567 8.02 -14.41 -21.58
CA ASN A 567 7.88 -15.73 -22.19
C ASN A 567 7.33 -16.81 -21.25
N ASN A 568 6.41 -17.65 -21.72
CA ASN A 568 5.81 -18.72 -20.92
C ASN A 568 5.13 -18.22 -19.63
N CYS A 569 4.48 -17.05 -19.66
CA CYS A 569 3.82 -16.47 -18.48
C CYS A 569 2.29 -16.61 -18.55
N ASN A 570 1.64 -16.63 -17.39
CA ASN A 570 0.18 -16.64 -17.26
C ASN A 570 -0.30 -15.32 -16.66
N PHE A 571 -1.25 -14.67 -17.30
CA PHE A 571 -1.88 -13.44 -16.81
C PHE A 571 -3.38 -13.69 -16.67
N PHE A 572 -3.92 -13.45 -15.47
CA PHE A 572 -5.33 -13.60 -15.18
C PHE A 572 -5.88 -12.41 -14.40
N SER A 573 -7.03 -11.89 -14.81
CA SER A 573 -7.79 -10.88 -14.09
C SER A 573 -9.29 -11.08 -14.29
N ASP A 574 -10.09 -10.81 -13.26
CA ASP A 574 -11.56 -10.80 -13.31
C ASP A 574 -12.13 -9.38 -13.10
N THR A 575 -11.26 -8.37 -13.00
CA THR A 575 -11.62 -6.96 -12.75
C THR A 575 -11.33 -6.03 -13.92
N HIS A 576 -10.81 -6.56 -15.05
CA HIS A 576 -10.50 -5.79 -16.26
C HIS A 576 -9.62 -4.55 -16.00
N ILE A 577 -8.61 -4.68 -15.15
CA ILE A 577 -7.61 -3.65 -14.87
C ILE A 577 -6.53 -3.61 -15.96
N GLY A 578 -6.09 -2.41 -16.37
CA GLY A 578 -4.86 -2.19 -17.16
C GLY A 578 -4.65 -3.06 -18.42
N ALA A 579 -3.50 -2.92 -19.06
CA ALA A 579 -3.07 -3.92 -20.05
C ALA A 579 -2.30 -5.03 -19.32
N ALA A 580 -2.47 -6.31 -19.67
CA ALA A 580 -1.71 -7.38 -19.00
C ALA A 580 -0.20 -7.19 -19.18
N ILE A 581 0.22 -6.85 -20.41
CA ILE A 581 1.58 -6.44 -20.74
C ILE A 581 1.51 -5.06 -21.42
N ASP A 582 2.11 -4.05 -20.80
CA ASP A 582 2.21 -2.68 -21.34
C ASP A 582 3.68 -2.32 -21.60
N LEU A 583 4.07 -2.13 -22.86
CA LEU A 583 5.48 -1.96 -23.25
C LEU A 583 5.72 -0.71 -24.10
N TRP A 584 6.62 0.15 -23.62
CA TRP A 584 6.85 1.49 -24.14
C TRP A 584 8.32 1.71 -24.51
N TRP A 585 8.57 2.28 -25.69
CA TRP A 585 9.88 2.76 -26.16
C TRP A 585 11.03 1.74 -26.23
N TYR A 586 10.80 0.46 -25.94
CA TYR A 586 11.82 -0.59 -26.14
C TYR A 586 12.16 -0.76 -27.62
N ASP A 587 13.45 -0.90 -27.93
CA ASP A 587 13.92 -1.16 -29.30
C ASP A 587 13.78 -2.63 -29.70
N LYS A 588 13.92 -3.54 -28.72
CA LYS A 588 13.84 -4.99 -28.89
C LYS A 588 12.87 -5.57 -27.89
N PHE A 589 12.00 -6.47 -28.35
CA PHE A 589 11.11 -7.20 -27.46
C PHE A 589 10.71 -8.55 -28.03
N PHE A 590 10.45 -9.48 -27.12
CA PHE A 590 9.99 -10.84 -27.40
C PHE A 590 8.87 -11.18 -26.41
N ILE A 591 7.63 -11.19 -26.88
CA ILE A 591 6.45 -11.55 -26.09
C ILE A 591 5.91 -12.84 -26.66
N THR A 592 6.26 -13.97 -26.03
CA THR A 592 6.03 -15.29 -26.62
C THR A 592 5.43 -16.31 -25.66
N ASN A 593 4.58 -17.22 -26.17
CA ASN A 593 4.06 -18.34 -25.37
C ASN A 593 3.32 -17.92 -24.08
N ASN A 594 2.66 -16.77 -24.06
CA ASN A 594 1.92 -16.30 -22.89
C ASN A 594 0.42 -16.60 -23.01
N ASN A 595 -0.23 -16.81 -21.87
CA ASN A 595 -1.67 -17.01 -21.76
C ASN A 595 -2.27 -15.80 -21.01
N ILE A 596 -3.13 -15.03 -21.66
CA ILE A 596 -3.60 -13.72 -21.18
C ILE A 596 -5.13 -13.66 -21.19
N ASN A 597 -5.73 -13.46 -20.01
CA ASN A 597 -7.18 -13.48 -19.81
C ASN A 597 -7.68 -12.34 -18.91
N GLY A 598 -8.68 -11.60 -19.39
CA GLY A 598 -9.56 -10.79 -18.53
C GLY A 598 -9.04 -9.41 -18.12
N PHE A 599 -8.07 -8.85 -18.82
CA PHE A 599 -7.55 -7.49 -18.60
C PHE A 599 -8.36 -6.43 -19.38
N TYR A 600 -8.03 -5.14 -19.21
CA TYR A 600 -8.60 -4.09 -20.07
C TYR A 600 -8.11 -4.25 -21.51
N ASN A 601 -6.80 -4.39 -21.68
CA ASN A 601 -6.14 -4.81 -22.92
C ASN A 601 -5.29 -6.05 -22.65
N GLY A 602 -5.11 -6.94 -23.63
CA GLY A 602 -4.19 -8.07 -23.50
C GLY A 602 -2.73 -7.59 -23.53
N ILE A 603 -2.24 -7.26 -24.74
CA ILE A 603 -0.88 -6.73 -24.95
C ILE A 603 -0.98 -5.32 -25.54
N GLN A 604 -0.24 -4.37 -24.97
CA GLN A 604 -0.18 -2.98 -25.39
C GLN A 604 1.26 -2.57 -25.72
N ILE A 605 1.51 -2.12 -26.95
CA ILE A 605 2.84 -1.72 -27.44
C ILE A 605 2.80 -0.26 -27.93
N ILE A 606 3.64 0.59 -27.35
CA ILE A 606 3.60 2.05 -27.57
C ILE A 606 4.99 2.59 -27.92
N ASN A 607 5.10 3.29 -29.06
CA ASN A 607 6.33 3.93 -29.53
C ASN A 607 7.59 3.03 -29.51
N ALA A 608 7.43 1.73 -29.70
CA ALA A 608 8.46 0.71 -29.54
C ALA A 608 8.90 0.09 -30.89
N GLY A 609 9.96 -0.72 -30.86
CA GLY A 609 10.41 -1.51 -31.99
C GLY A 609 11.30 -0.78 -33.00
N ASN A 610 12.01 0.28 -32.58
CA ASN A 610 12.93 0.99 -33.48
C ASN A 610 14.32 0.33 -33.56
N GLY A 611 14.49 -0.92 -33.08
CA GLY A 611 15.74 -1.68 -33.08
C GLY A 611 16.09 -2.39 -34.40
N ILE A 612 17.02 -3.34 -34.33
CA ILE A 612 17.38 -4.21 -35.47
C ILE A 612 16.12 -5.00 -35.88
N SER A 613 15.82 -5.02 -37.17
CA SER A 613 14.71 -5.81 -37.74
C SER A 613 14.78 -7.27 -37.31
N GLY A 614 13.62 -7.87 -36.99
CA GLY A 614 13.51 -9.28 -36.58
C GLY A 614 13.52 -9.50 -35.06
N ASN A 615 13.76 -8.45 -34.26
CA ASN A 615 13.83 -8.51 -32.80
C ASN A 615 12.62 -7.84 -32.11
N GLN A 616 11.45 -7.87 -32.74
CA GLN A 616 10.21 -7.23 -32.26
C GLN A 616 9.04 -8.21 -32.37
N ASN A 617 9.08 -9.31 -31.62
CA ASN A 617 8.21 -10.47 -31.85
C ASN A 617 7.08 -10.55 -30.83
N ILE A 618 5.85 -10.79 -31.32
CA ILE A 618 4.66 -11.12 -30.53
C ILE A 618 4.11 -12.41 -31.12
N CYS A 619 4.50 -13.55 -30.55
CA CYS A 619 4.22 -14.84 -31.17
C CYS A 619 3.71 -15.89 -30.19
N GLU A 620 2.89 -16.82 -30.67
CA GLU A 620 2.50 -18.01 -29.88
C GLU A 620 1.76 -17.68 -28.57
N ASN A 621 1.11 -16.51 -28.46
CA ASN A 621 0.32 -16.14 -27.28
C ASN A 621 -1.16 -16.52 -27.45
N GLU A 622 -1.83 -16.87 -26.37
CA GLU A 622 -3.30 -17.00 -26.28
C GLU A 622 -3.85 -15.77 -25.53
N ILE A 623 -4.75 -15.01 -26.15
CA ILE A 623 -5.20 -13.70 -25.66
C ILE A 623 -6.73 -13.58 -25.79
N TYR A 624 -7.44 -13.59 -24.66
CA TYR A 624 -8.90 -13.68 -24.69
C TYR A 624 -9.62 -13.03 -23.52
N ASN A 625 -10.93 -12.81 -23.70
CA ASN A 625 -11.84 -12.21 -22.72
C ASN A 625 -11.38 -10.84 -22.17
N ASN A 626 -10.55 -10.11 -22.92
CA ASN A 626 -10.13 -8.76 -22.52
C ASN A 626 -11.22 -7.75 -22.89
N CYS A 627 -11.41 -6.73 -22.04
CA CYS A 627 -12.52 -5.80 -22.12
C CYS A 627 -12.53 -4.99 -23.43
N ILE A 628 -11.37 -4.52 -23.89
CA ILE A 628 -11.25 -3.71 -25.10
C ILE A 628 -10.56 -4.46 -26.22
N THR A 629 -9.29 -4.83 -26.07
CA THR A 629 -8.58 -5.45 -27.18
C THR A 629 -7.59 -6.52 -26.77
N GLY A 630 -7.42 -7.54 -27.62
CA GLY A 630 -6.38 -8.52 -27.46
C GLY A 630 -5.00 -7.90 -27.66
N LEU A 631 -4.79 -7.22 -28.79
CA LEU A 631 -3.52 -6.60 -29.13
C LEU A 631 -3.69 -5.14 -29.57
N TYR A 632 -3.09 -4.23 -28.79
CA TYR A 632 -3.04 -2.80 -29.05
C TYR A 632 -1.62 -2.40 -29.48
N ILE A 633 -1.47 -1.77 -30.65
CA ILE A 633 -0.17 -1.26 -31.10
C ILE A 633 -0.29 0.18 -31.60
N TYR A 634 0.59 1.05 -31.11
CA TYR A 634 0.59 2.48 -31.43
C TYR A 634 2.01 2.96 -31.78
N ASN A 635 2.18 3.58 -32.96
CA ASN A 635 3.45 4.12 -33.48
C ASN A 635 4.66 3.18 -33.29
N SER A 636 4.44 1.88 -33.48
CA SER A 636 5.43 0.85 -33.16
C SER A 636 5.67 -0.12 -34.31
N THR A 637 6.82 -0.78 -34.29
CA THR A 637 7.17 -1.85 -35.23
C THR A 637 7.10 -3.20 -34.54
N ALA A 638 6.43 -4.17 -35.15
CA ALA A 638 6.32 -5.53 -34.62
C ALA A 638 6.11 -6.58 -35.72
N SER A 639 6.56 -7.79 -35.44
CA SER A 639 6.22 -9.02 -36.17
C SER A 639 5.30 -9.86 -35.29
N ILE A 640 4.10 -10.13 -35.79
CA ILE A 640 3.02 -10.81 -35.07
C ILE A 640 2.68 -12.08 -35.83
N GLY A 641 2.75 -13.23 -35.17
CA GLY A 641 2.40 -14.50 -35.80
C GLY A 641 2.23 -15.65 -34.81
N GLY A 642 1.37 -16.61 -35.13
CA GLY A 642 1.18 -17.79 -34.28
C GLY A 642 0.30 -17.57 -33.04
N ASN A 643 -0.34 -16.41 -32.87
CA ASN A 643 -1.17 -16.12 -31.70
C ASN A 643 -2.61 -16.63 -31.90
N TYR A 644 -3.29 -16.93 -30.80
CA TYR A 644 -4.71 -17.22 -30.74
C TYR A 644 -5.45 -16.10 -29.98
N ILE A 645 -6.15 -15.24 -30.70
CA ILE A 645 -6.77 -14.02 -30.17
C ILE A 645 -8.30 -14.12 -30.36
N HIS A 646 -9.05 -14.23 -29.26
CA HIS A 646 -10.50 -14.47 -29.36
C HIS A 646 -11.32 -13.92 -28.19
N ASN A 647 -12.63 -13.75 -28.36
CA ASN A 647 -13.56 -13.28 -27.32
C ASN A 647 -13.17 -11.94 -26.65
N ASN A 648 -12.45 -11.06 -27.34
CA ASN A 648 -12.24 -9.67 -26.91
C ASN A 648 -13.24 -8.77 -27.64
N ASN A 649 -13.36 -7.48 -27.30
CA ASN A 649 -14.13 -6.58 -28.16
C ASN A 649 -13.43 -6.37 -29.52
N TYR A 650 -12.12 -6.13 -29.52
CA TYR A 650 -11.32 -6.03 -30.74
C TYR A 650 -10.17 -7.03 -30.70
N GLY A 651 -9.96 -7.81 -31.76
CA GLY A 651 -8.82 -8.72 -31.86
C GLY A 651 -7.49 -7.96 -31.86
N VAL A 652 -7.22 -7.22 -32.93
CA VAL A 652 -6.00 -6.43 -33.12
C VAL A 652 -6.33 -4.99 -33.52
N ARG A 653 -5.83 -4.00 -32.76
CA ARG A 653 -5.93 -2.56 -33.09
C ARG A 653 -4.56 -1.96 -33.36
N LEU A 654 -4.38 -1.45 -34.58
CA LEU A 654 -3.15 -0.84 -35.07
C LEU A 654 -3.39 0.65 -35.30
N PHE A 655 -2.82 1.47 -34.43
CA PHE A 655 -2.93 2.92 -34.45
C PHE A 655 -1.67 3.56 -35.00
N ASP A 656 -1.82 4.83 -35.35
CA ASP A 656 -0.78 5.78 -35.77
C ASP A 656 0.53 5.18 -36.31
N ASN A 657 0.87 5.44 -37.58
CA ASN A 657 2.18 5.15 -38.19
C ASN A 657 2.89 3.80 -37.88
N SER A 658 2.21 2.79 -37.34
CA SER A 658 2.78 1.50 -36.92
C SER A 658 3.27 0.70 -38.13
N ASN A 659 4.36 -0.05 -37.96
CA ASN A 659 5.01 -0.83 -39.02
C ASN A 659 4.92 -2.33 -38.72
N ILE A 660 3.86 -2.98 -39.19
CA ILE A 660 3.47 -4.31 -38.70
C ILE A 660 3.57 -5.37 -39.79
N ALA A 661 4.19 -6.50 -39.45
CA ALA A 661 3.96 -7.77 -40.13
C ALA A 661 2.96 -8.58 -39.30
N LEU A 662 1.85 -8.97 -39.90
CA LEU A 662 0.81 -9.80 -39.29
C LEU A 662 0.63 -11.04 -40.17
N CYS A 663 1.26 -12.14 -39.78
CA CYS A 663 1.27 -13.35 -40.58
C CYS A 663 1.29 -14.63 -39.76
N GLY A 664 0.54 -15.63 -40.23
CA GLY A 664 0.63 -17.00 -39.74
C GLY A 664 1.58 -17.88 -40.57
N ASP A 665 1.60 -19.16 -40.22
CA ASP A 665 2.29 -20.21 -40.96
C ASP A 665 1.33 -20.86 -42.00
N PRO A 666 1.67 -20.85 -43.30
CA PRO A 666 0.85 -21.45 -44.38
C PRO A 666 0.69 -22.98 -44.29
N ILE A 667 1.37 -23.66 -43.38
CA ILE A 667 1.32 -25.13 -43.21
C ILE A 667 0.60 -25.50 -41.90
N ALA A 668 0.64 -24.63 -40.89
CA ALA A 668 0.22 -24.97 -39.54
C ALA A 668 -1.00 -24.17 -39.02
N GLY A 669 -1.57 -23.23 -39.80
CA GLY A 669 -2.81 -22.51 -39.42
C GLY A 669 -2.66 -21.74 -38.10
N THR A 670 -1.48 -21.15 -37.88
CA THR A 670 -1.00 -20.81 -36.54
C THR A 670 -1.48 -19.47 -35.99
N GLN A 671 -1.86 -18.51 -36.84
CA GLN A 671 -2.34 -17.19 -36.40
C GLN A 671 -3.85 -17.11 -36.55
N GLN A 672 -4.56 -17.05 -35.43
CA GLN A 672 -6.01 -17.05 -35.34
C GLN A 672 -6.46 -15.76 -34.64
N ILE A 673 -7.35 -15.01 -35.28
CA ILE A 673 -7.99 -13.81 -34.76
C ILE A 673 -9.48 -14.02 -35.03
N ILE A 674 -10.19 -14.53 -34.02
CA ILE A 674 -11.52 -15.07 -34.22
C ILE A 674 -12.52 -14.66 -33.14
N ASP A 675 -13.79 -14.54 -33.51
CA ASP A 675 -14.94 -14.33 -32.62
C ASP A 675 -14.70 -13.18 -31.61
N ASN A 676 -14.20 -12.03 -32.09
CA ASN A 676 -14.09 -10.80 -31.32
C ASN A 676 -15.30 -9.88 -31.64
N THR A 677 -15.91 -9.28 -30.62
CA THR A 677 -17.25 -8.65 -30.70
C THR A 677 -17.42 -7.55 -31.77
N ASP A 678 -16.40 -6.73 -32.03
CA ASP A 678 -16.48 -5.58 -32.94
C ASP A 678 -15.63 -5.78 -34.22
N TYR A 679 -14.31 -5.93 -34.10
CA TYR A 679 -13.41 -6.11 -35.25
C TYR A 679 -12.31 -7.11 -34.93
N GLU A 680 -12.03 -8.00 -35.86
CA GLU A 680 -10.85 -8.85 -35.79
C GLU A 680 -9.57 -8.04 -36.00
N VAL A 681 -9.55 -7.19 -37.03
CA VAL A 681 -8.42 -6.30 -37.30
C VAL A 681 -8.88 -4.89 -37.63
N TYR A 682 -8.45 -3.93 -36.81
CA TYR A 682 -8.60 -2.50 -37.03
C TYR A 682 -7.24 -1.86 -37.31
N ALA A 683 -7.12 -1.10 -38.41
CA ALA A 683 -5.91 -0.34 -38.70
C ALA A 683 -6.17 1.10 -39.18
N SER A 684 -5.52 2.07 -38.55
CA SER A 684 -5.52 3.46 -39.04
C SER A 684 -4.79 3.60 -40.39
N LYS A 685 -4.96 4.73 -41.09
CA LYS A 685 -4.51 4.97 -42.48
C LYS A 685 -3.05 4.58 -42.78
N GLN A 686 -2.13 4.83 -41.84
CA GLN A 686 -0.71 4.54 -42.01
C GLN A 686 -0.25 3.30 -41.26
N SER A 687 -1.16 2.56 -40.60
CA SER A 687 -0.81 1.43 -39.72
C SER A 687 -1.29 0.07 -40.24
N PHE A 688 -1.87 0.02 -41.44
CA PHE A 688 -2.23 -1.26 -42.06
C PHE A 688 -0.96 -2.13 -42.26
N PRO A 689 -0.98 -3.43 -41.89
CA PRO A 689 0.21 -4.28 -41.98
C PRO A 689 0.78 -4.33 -43.40
N TRP A 690 2.11 -4.22 -43.51
CA TRP A 690 2.80 -4.37 -44.81
C TRP A 690 2.90 -5.84 -45.23
N TYR A 691 2.68 -6.77 -44.31
CA TYR A 691 2.53 -8.19 -44.59
C TYR A 691 1.30 -8.71 -43.85
N PHE A 692 0.29 -9.16 -44.59
CA PHE A 692 -1.01 -9.57 -44.06
C PHE A 692 -1.46 -10.88 -44.75
N ARG A 693 -0.86 -12.01 -44.39
CA ARG A 693 -1.07 -13.29 -45.08
C ARG A 693 -1.03 -14.46 -44.11
N TYR A 694 -1.72 -15.53 -44.48
CA TYR A 694 -1.77 -16.81 -43.76
C TYR A 694 -2.37 -16.70 -42.36
N ASN A 695 -3.27 -15.73 -42.15
CA ASN A 695 -4.05 -15.59 -40.93
C ASN A 695 -5.41 -16.28 -41.12
N GLU A 696 -5.93 -16.85 -40.03
CA GLU A 696 -7.35 -17.18 -39.89
C GLU A 696 -8.04 -16.00 -39.21
N ILE A 697 -8.90 -15.32 -39.97
CA ILE A 697 -9.65 -14.14 -39.53
C ILE A 697 -11.11 -14.46 -39.73
N ILE A 698 -11.77 -14.85 -38.65
CA ILE A 698 -13.07 -15.51 -38.71
C ILE A 698 -13.97 -14.90 -37.65
N ASP A 699 -15.16 -14.49 -38.05
CA ASP A 699 -16.23 -14.10 -37.13
C ASP A 699 -17.48 -14.87 -37.53
N GLU A 700 -17.82 -15.91 -36.76
CA GLU A 700 -18.99 -16.74 -37.05
C GLU A 700 -20.27 -16.22 -36.36
N ASP A 701 -20.19 -15.16 -35.55
CA ASP A 701 -21.35 -14.52 -34.94
C ASP A 701 -21.91 -13.37 -35.78
N ASN A 702 -21.12 -12.87 -36.73
CA ASN A 702 -21.53 -11.88 -37.72
C ASN A 702 -22.58 -12.43 -38.69
N LEU A 703 -23.87 -12.26 -38.35
CA LEU A 703 -25.02 -12.58 -39.20
C LEU A 703 -25.17 -11.64 -40.43
N GLY A 704 -24.07 -11.18 -41.02
CA GLY A 704 -24.03 -10.23 -42.13
C GLY A 704 -24.33 -8.79 -41.71
N ASN A 705 -23.78 -8.34 -40.59
CA ASN A 705 -23.93 -6.98 -40.09
C ASN A 705 -22.86 -6.06 -40.70
N PRO A 706 -23.20 -5.14 -41.64
CA PRO A 706 -22.23 -4.22 -42.25
C PRO A 706 -21.67 -3.16 -41.29
N LEU A 707 -21.97 -3.26 -40.00
CA LEU A 707 -21.42 -2.45 -38.92
C LEU A 707 -20.38 -3.19 -38.06
N ASP A 708 -20.10 -4.48 -38.34
CA ASP A 708 -18.96 -5.29 -37.84
C ASP A 708 -18.19 -5.91 -39.01
N PRO A 709 -17.34 -5.15 -39.72
CA PRO A 709 -16.45 -5.77 -40.68
C PRO A 709 -15.31 -6.48 -39.97
N LEU A 710 -14.93 -7.68 -40.43
CA LEU A 710 -13.71 -8.39 -40.00
C LEU A 710 -12.47 -7.48 -40.03
N VAL A 711 -12.30 -6.72 -41.12
CA VAL A 711 -11.13 -5.86 -41.33
C VAL A 711 -11.54 -4.44 -41.67
N TYR A 712 -11.05 -3.50 -40.87
CA TYR A 712 -11.22 -2.06 -41.07
C TYR A 712 -9.90 -1.35 -41.43
N HIS A 713 -9.97 -0.45 -42.42
CA HIS A 713 -8.89 0.48 -42.76
C HIS A 713 -9.39 1.83 -43.30
N ASP A 714 -8.96 2.96 -42.73
CA ASP A 714 -9.31 4.28 -43.30
C ASP A 714 -8.59 4.55 -44.64
N LEU A 715 -9.35 4.54 -45.75
CA LEU A 715 -8.82 4.78 -47.10
C LEU A 715 -8.84 6.27 -47.49
N SER A 716 -7.71 6.77 -47.99
CA SER A 716 -7.75 7.65 -49.16
C SER A 716 -7.93 6.79 -50.42
N ARG A 717 -8.77 7.22 -51.37
CA ARG A 717 -9.31 6.46 -52.52
C ARG A 717 -8.32 5.75 -53.47
N ASP A 718 -7.01 5.78 -53.21
CA ASP A 718 -5.98 5.58 -54.23
C ASP A 718 -4.96 4.44 -53.96
N ILE A 719 -4.98 3.74 -52.82
CA ILE A 719 -3.99 2.66 -52.53
C ILE A 719 -4.67 1.34 -52.15
N TYR A 720 -4.52 0.33 -53.01
CA TYR A 720 -5.04 -1.03 -52.83
C TYR A 720 -4.24 -1.81 -51.77
N ARG A 721 -4.93 -2.53 -50.87
CA ARG A 721 -4.32 -3.40 -49.84
C ARG A 721 -4.43 -4.86 -50.25
N ASP A 722 -3.31 -5.56 -50.22
CA ASP A 722 -3.28 -7.00 -50.50
C ASP A 722 -3.56 -7.80 -49.23
N VAL A 723 -4.78 -8.35 -49.14
CA VAL A 723 -5.21 -9.27 -48.08
C VAL A 723 -5.47 -10.67 -48.62
N ARG A 724 -4.96 -10.99 -49.83
CA ARG A 724 -5.03 -12.34 -50.38
C ARG A 724 -4.30 -13.30 -49.46
N TYR A 725 -4.65 -14.58 -49.58
CA TYR A 725 -4.00 -15.66 -48.83
C TYR A 725 -4.27 -15.65 -47.32
N ASN A 726 -5.41 -15.10 -46.88
CA ASN A 726 -5.98 -15.34 -45.55
C ASN A 726 -7.16 -16.33 -45.66
N CYS A 727 -7.49 -16.96 -44.53
CA CYS A 727 -8.69 -17.77 -44.36
C CYS A 727 -9.75 -16.89 -43.68
N TRP A 728 -10.92 -16.77 -44.30
CA TRP A 728 -11.98 -15.85 -43.87
C TRP A 728 -13.22 -16.55 -43.27
N GLY A 729 -13.17 -17.88 -43.10
CA GLY A 729 -14.34 -18.66 -42.68
C GLY A 729 -15.36 -18.90 -43.80
N ASP A 730 -16.43 -19.62 -43.48
CA ASP A 730 -17.45 -20.03 -44.46
C ASP A 730 -18.46 -18.91 -44.78
N ASN A 731 -18.59 -17.91 -43.89
CA ASN A 731 -19.57 -16.82 -43.98
C ASN A 731 -19.04 -15.51 -44.61
N PHE A 732 -17.81 -15.50 -45.13
CA PHE A 732 -17.18 -14.29 -45.66
C PHE A 732 -17.92 -13.66 -46.86
N VAL A 733 -18.33 -12.41 -46.69
CA VAL A 733 -18.91 -11.52 -47.70
C VAL A 733 -18.11 -10.22 -47.73
N ALA A 734 -17.28 -10.03 -48.76
CA ALA A 734 -16.35 -8.89 -48.84
C ALA A 734 -17.02 -7.50 -48.71
N GLU A 735 -18.26 -7.33 -49.17
CA GLU A 735 -19.02 -6.07 -49.03
C GLU A 735 -19.43 -5.73 -47.59
N GLU A 736 -19.46 -6.74 -46.71
CA GLU A 736 -19.85 -6.63 -45.30
C GLU A 736 -18.61 -6.71 -44.39
N ASP A 737 -17.67 -7.60 -44.72
CA ASP A 737 -16.52 -7.95 -43.87
C ASP A 737 -15.25 -7.12 -44.11
N LEU A 738 -15.15 -6.45 -45.26
CA LEU A 738 -14.02 -5.58 -45.57
C LEU A 738 -14.50 -4.14 -45.69
N TYR A 739 -14.05 -3.27 -44.78
CA TYR A 739 -14.44 -1.88 -44.80
C TYR A 739 -13.24 -0.92 -44.95
N PRO A 740 -13.28 -0.02 -45.96
CA PRO A 740 -14.19 0.02 -47.10
C PRO A 740 -13.89 -1.08 -48.13
N VAL A 741 -14.92 -1.73 -48.67
CA VAL A 741 -14.78 -2.87 -49.60
C VAL A 741 -13.88 -2.62 -50.82
N ASN A 742 -13.91 -1.40 -51.39
CA ASN A 742 -13.17 -1.08 -52.61
C ASN A 742 -11.65 -0.91 -52.40
N GLY A 743 -11.15 -1.07 -51.17
CA GLY A 743 -9.74 -0.91 -50.84
C GLY A 743 -8.89 -2.16 -50.91
N TYR A 744 -9.48 -3.34 -51.14
CA TYR A 744 -8.82 -4.61 -50.84
C TYR A 744 -8.78 -5.58 -52.02
N GLY A 745 -7.67 -6.30 -52.11
CA GLY A 745 -7.56 -7.54 -52.87
C GLY A 745 -7.64 -8.74 -51.95
N TYR A 746 -8.71 -9.51 -52.09
CA TYR A 746 -9.01 -10.64 -51.22
C TYR A 746 -9.07 -12.01 -51.94
N LEU A 747 -9.05 -12.02 -53.29
CA LEU A 747 -9.05 -13.26 -54.09
C LEU A 747 -7.66 -13.57 -54.70
N PRO A 748 -7.23 -14.85 -54.70
CA PRO A 748 -7.92 -16.02 -54.17
C PRO A 748 -7.87 -16.12 -52.64
N ILE A 749 -8.97 -16.63 -52.06
CA ILE A 749 -9.06 -17.13 -50.67
C ILE A 749 -8.37 -18.49 -50.67
N TRP A 750 -7.38 -18.64 -49.79
CA TRP A 750 -6.42 -19.75 -49.65
C TRP A 750 -6.50 -20.90 -50.69
N CYS A 751 -5.63 -20.86 -51.72
CA CYS A 751 -5.34 -21.99 -52.63
C CYS A 751 -3.82 -21.94 -52.97
N PRO A 752 -2.99 -22.92 -52.58
CA PRO A 752 -1.54 -22.75 -52.57
C PRO A 752 -0.90 -22.97 -53.95
N SER A 753 -0.21 -21.93 -54.42
CA SER A 753 1.11 -22.03 -55.04
C SER A 753 1.92 -20.86 -54.50
N MET A 754 3.21 -21.05 -54.20
CA MET A 754 4.06 -19.94 -53.73
C MET A 754 3.87 -18.74 -54.66
N PRO A 755 3.34 -17.60 -54.18
CA PRO A 755 3.22 -16.42 -55.01
C PRO A 755 4.62 -16.05 -55.48
N ILE A 756 4.74 -15.65 -56.75
CA ILE A 756 5.93 -14.92 -57.19
C ILE A 756 5.74 -13.54 -56.53
N PRO A 757 6.58 -13.15 -55.55
CA PRO A 757 6.42 -11.86 -54.90
C PRO A 757 6.53 -10.76 -55.96
N ASP A 758 5.70 -9.73 -55.82
CA ASP A 758 5.79 -8.56 -56.69
C ASP A 758 7.20 -7.94 -56.53
N PRO A 759 7.78 -7.31 -57.58
CA PRO A 759 9.18 -6.86 -57.55
C PRO A 759 9.51 -5.92 -56.38
N ASP A 760 8.55 -5.11 -55.94
CA ASP A 760 8.65 -4.21 -54.79
C ASP A 760 8.65 -4.97 -53.45
N GLU A 761 7.78 -5.98 -53.28
CA GLU A 761 7.79 -6.91 -52.12
C GLU A 761 9.17 -7.58 -51.98
N ALA A 762 9.72 -8.07 -53.10
CA ALA A 762 11.01 -8.76 -53.11
C ALA A 762 12.18 -7.84 -52.68
N ILE A 763 12.18 -6.57 -53.13
CA ILE A 763 13.19 -5.58 -52.73
C ILE A 763 13.06 -5.25 -51.24
N TYR A 764 11.83 -5.02 -50.76
CA TYR A 764 11.59 -4.69 -49.37
C TYR A 764 12.02 -5.83 -48.43
N LYS A 765 11.63 -7.07 -48.76
CA LYS A 765 12.04 -8.26 -48.00
C LYS A 765 13.55 -8.41 -47.98
N ASN A 766 14.22 -8.23 -49.12
CA ASN A 766 15.68 -8.26 -49.16
C ASN A 766 16.32 -7.17 -48.28
N ALA A 767 15.75 -5.96 -48.24
CA ALA A 767 16.23 -4.89 -47.37
C ALA A 767 16.06 -5.25 -45.88
N LYS A 768 14.95 -5.89 -45.49
CA LYS A 768 14.72 -6.39 -44.12
C LYS A 768 15.70 -7.52 -43.76
N ASP A 769 15.91 -8.49 -44.66
CA ASP A 769 16.89 -9.57 -44.47
C ASP A 769 18.31 -9.03 -44.31
N LEU A 770 18.69 -8.01 -45.10
CA LEU A 770 19.97 -7.31 -44.96
C LEU A 770 20.07 -6.56 -43.63
N PHE A 771 18.99 -5.95 -43.16
CA PHE A 771 18.96 -5.25 -41.88
C PHE A 771 19.12 -6.23 -40.71
N GLU A 772 18.38 -7.33 -40.72
CA GLU A 772 18.50 -8.41 -39.72
C GLU A 772 19.89 -9.04 -39.74
N ALA A 773 20.48 -9.25 -40.92
CA ALA A 773 21.85 -9.74 -41.08
C ALA A 773 22.94 -8.67 -40.86
N GLU A 774 22.57 -7.51 -40.31
CA GLU A 774 23.47 -6.40 -39.95
C GLU A 774 24.24 -5.76 -41.11
N PHE A 775 23.81 -5.96 -42.36
CA PHE A 775 24.36 -5.29 -43.54
C PHE A 775 23.72 -3.90 -43.74
N TYR A 776 23.83 -3.03 -42.73
CA TYR A 776 23.04 -1.81 -42.60
C TYR A 776 23.13 -0.84 -43.79
N ALA A 777 24.32 -0.63 -44.37
CA ALA A 777 24.48 0.25 -45.54
C ALA A 777 23.75 -0.30 -46.78
N GLN A 778 23.82 -1.62 -47.00
CA GLN A 778 23.14 -2.27 -48.13
C GLN A 778 21.62 -2.31 -47.92
N ALA A 779 21.17 -2.48 -46.67
CA ALA A 779 19.77 -2.35 -46.30
C ALA A 779 19.26 -0.93 -46.60
N LYS A 780 20.02 0.11 -46.21
CA LYS A 780 19.69 1.52 -46.48
C LYS A 780 19.58 1.79 -47.98
N ASP A 781 20.56 1.35 -48.76
CA ASP A 781 20.55 1.49 -50.22
C ASP A 781 19.32 0.78 -50.83
N SER A 782 18.95 -0.39 -50.32
CA SER A 782 17.81 -1.17 -50.81
C SER A 782 16.46 -0.53 -50.46
N PHE A 783 16.30 0.00 -49.23
CA PHE A 783 15.10 0.78 -48.86
C PHE A 783 14.97 2.05 -49.70
N GLN A 784 16.06 2.80 -49.93
CA GLN A 784 16.03 3.99 -50.77
C GLN A 784 15.78 3.66 -52.25
N LEU A 785 16.28 2.52 -52.74
CA LEU A 785 15.99 2.03 -54.09
C LEU A 785 14.48 1.77 -54.26
N LEU A 786 13.86 1.09 -53.30
CA LEU A 786 12.42 0.84 -53.29
C LEU A 786 11.60 2.14 -53.36
N ILE A 787 11.90 3.09 -52.47
CA ILE A 787 11.20 4.39 -52.40
C ILE A 787 11.30 5.14 -53.74
N ASN A 788 12.47 5.13 -54.38
CA ASN A 788 12.67 5.84 -55.64
C ASN A 788 12.07 5.12 -56.85
N GLN A 789 12.06 3.79 -56.86
CA GLN A 789 11.59 3.00 -58.00
C GLN A 789 10.07 2.75 -57.96
N TYR A 790 9.50 2.64 -56.75
CA TYR A 790 8.10 2.31 -56.52
C TYR A 790 7.47 3.25 -55.47
N PRO A 791 7.43 4.58 -55.71
CA PRO A 791 6.93 5.54 -54.71
C PRO A 791 5.44 5.35 -54.35
N GLU A 792 4.65 4.75 -55.24
CA GLU A 792 3.23 4.45 -54.99
C GLU A 792 3.01 3.14 -54.19
N SER A 793 4.08 2.37 -53.93
CA SER A 793 4.00 1.10 -53.21
C SER A 793 3.85 1.33 -51.70
N TYR A 794 2.98 0.56 -51.05
CA TYR A 794 2.87 0.59 -49.59
C TYR A 794 4.13 0.02 -48.89
N TYR A 795 4.94 -0.79 -49.58
CA TYR A 795 6.26 -1.18 -49.07
C TYR A 795 7.22 0.02 -48.99
N SER A 796 7.03 1.06 -49.79
CA SER A 796 7.80 2.31 -49.68
C SER A 796 7.43 3.09 -48.41
N LEU A 797 6.16 3.06 -47.98
CA LEU A 797 5.75 3.61 -46.67
C LEU A 797 6.42 2.85 -45.52
N ALA A 798 6.43 1.51 -45.57
CA ALA A 798 7.11 0.68 -44.58
C ALA A 798 8.63 0.93 -44.56
N ALA A 799 9.26 1.03 -45.74
CA ALA A 799 10.68 1.33 -45.88
C ALA A 799 11.08 2.69 -45.28
N MET A 800 10.24 3.73 -45.39
CA MET A 800 10.50 5.00 -44.71
C MET A 800 10.53 4.84 -43.19
N LYS A 801 9.68 3.99 -42.61
CA LYS A 801 9.69 3.69 -41.17
C LYS A 801 10.94 2.91 -40.76
N ASP A 802 11.32 1.89 -41.55
CA ASP A 802 12.54 1.12 -41.29
C ASP A 802 13.81 1.95 -41.49
N LEU A 803 13.85 2.91 -42.43
CA LEU A 803 14.99 3.82 -42.59
C LEU A 803 15.25 4.64 -41.32
N PHE A 804 14.20 5.07 -40.63
CA PHE A 804 14.32 5.74 -39.33
C PHE A 804 14.95 4.83 -38.27
N ALA A 805 14.45 3.60 -38.13
CA ALA A 805 15.01 2.61 -37.19
C ALA A 805 16.46 2.22 -37.54
N LEU A 806 16.79 2.14 -38.83
CA LEU A 806 18.09 1.74 -39.35
C LEU A 806 19.17 2.81 -39.14
N GLU A 807 18.82 4.09 -39.16
CA GLU A 807 19.79 5.20 -39.21
C GLU A 807 20.80 5.17 -38.05
N LYS A 808 20.36 4.78 -36.84
CA LYS A 808 21.24 4.64 -35.68
C LYS A 808 22.37 3.62 -35.87
N PHE A 809 22.19 2.64 -36.74
CA PHE A 809 23.19 1.60 -37.05
C PHE A 809 24.10 1.94 -38.23
N VAL A 810 23.75 2.97 -39.02
CA VAL A 810 24.51 3.35 -40.23
C VAL A 810 25.46 4.50 -39.92
N THR A 811 24.91 5.70 -39.75
CA THR A 811 25.67 6.94 -39.51
C THR A 811 25.21 7.68 -38.27
N ASN A 812 24.07 7.28 -37.68
CA ASN A 812 23.38 7.97 -36.60
C ASN A 812 23.15 9.46 -36.91
N ASN A 813 22.94 9.80 -38.18
CA ASN A 813 22.84 11.17 -38.68
C ASN A 813 21.39 11.49 -39.05
N TYR A 814 20.59 11.75 -38.02
CA TYR A 814 19.18 12.08 -38.17
C TYR A 814 18.94 13.42 -38.89
N ASP A 815 19.91 14.35 -38.92
CA ASP A 815 19.83 15.58 -39.72
C ASP A 815 19.77 15.27 -41.23
N SER A 816 20.66 14.39 -41.69
CA SER A 816 20.73 13.99 -43.10
C SER A 816 19.50 13.17 -43.50
N LEU A 817 19.01 12.31 -42.60
CA LEU A 817 17.79 11.55 -42.82
C LEU A 817 16.55 12.47 -42.86
N MET A 818 16.47 13.44 -41.95
CA MET A 818 15.41 14.46 -41.94
C MET A 818 15.39 15.26 -43.24
N LEU A 819 16.56 15.69 -43.73
CA LEU A 819 16.68 16.37 -45.02
C LEU A 819 16.22 15.47 -46.17
N TYR A 820 16.63 14.19 -46.16
CA TYR A 820 16.20 13.20 -47.16
C TYR A 820 14.67 13.10 -47.25
N TYR A 821 13.96 12.99 -46.12
CA TYR A 821 12.50 12.97 -46.11
C TYR A 821 11.87 14.25 -46.68
N ARG A 822 12.43 15.41 -46.35
CA ARG A 822 11.91 16.72 -46.78
C ARG A 822 12.22 17.07 -48.23
N THR A 823 13.24 16.48 -48.86
CA THR A 823 13.73 16.94 -50.16
C THR A 823 13.84 15.88 -51.26
N ASN A 824 13.62 14.59 -50.98
CA ASN A 824 13.70 13.57 -52.02
C ASN A 824 12.57 13.71 -53.04
N ASP A 825 12.91 13.82 -54.34
CA ASP A 825 11.94 14.05 -55.41
C ASP A 825 10.81 13.00 -55.47
N SER A 826 11.12 11.72 -55.22
CA SER A 826 10.14 10.63 -55.25
C SER A 826 9.16 10.71 -54.07
N ILE A 827 9.68 11.01 -52.87
CA ILE A 827 8.87 11.24 -51.66
C ILE A 827 7.95 12.44 -51.87
N GLN A 828 8.50 13.54 -52.37
CA GLN A 828 7.75 14.80 -52.54
C GLN A 828 6.75 14.75 -53.70
N ALA A 829 6.96 13.87 -54.69
CA ALA A 829 6.04 13.67 -55.80
C ALA A 829 4.79 12.84 -55.42
N ASP A 830 4.88 11.97 -54.40
CA ASP A 830 3.75 11.19 -53.90
C ASP A 830 3.13 11.81 -52.64
N SER A 831 1.82 12.03 -52.65
CA SER A 831 1.15 12.72 -51.54
C SER A 831 1.10 11.94 -50.22
N SER A 832 1.18 10.60 -50.27
CA SER A 832 1.17 9.75 -49.07
C SER A 832 2.56 9.65 -48.47
N LEU A 833 3.59 9.48 -49.32
CA LEU A 833 4.98 9.50 -48.90
C LEU A 833 5.38 10.88 -48.34
N ALA A 834 4.98 11.99 -48.98
CA ALA A 834 5.29 13.33 -48.48
C ALA A 834 4.77 13.55 -47.05
N LYS A 835 3.53 13.13 -46.76
CA LYS A 835 2.92 13.24 -45.42
C LYS A 835 3.62 12.37 -44.38
N LEU A 836 3.91 11.12 -44.73
CA LEU A 836 4.71 10.25 -43.86
C LEU A 836 6.12 10.84 -43.66
N GLY A 837 6.70 11.43 -44.70
CA GLY A 837 8.01 12.09 -44.68
C GLY A 837 8.05 13.28 -43.74
N ASP A 838 7.01 14.11 -43.72
CA ASP A 838 6.88 15.22 -42.78
C ASP A 838 6.81 14.73 -41.32
N PHE A 839 6.01 13.69 -41.06
CA PHE A 839 5.96 13.04 -39.74
C PHE A 839 7.30 12.40 -39.34
N MET A 840 7.95 11.66 -40.25
CA MET A 840 9.24 11.03 -39.99
C MET A 840 10.36 12.05 -39.77
N ALA A 841 10.31 13.17 -40.50
CA ALA A 841 11.19 14.31 -40.25
C ALA A 841 10.95 14.89 -38.84
N ASN A 842 9.71 14.95 -38.37
CA ASN A 842 9.40 15.35 -37.00
C ASN A 842 9.92 14.34 -35.96
N LYS A 843 9.85 13.03 -36.23
CA LYS A 843 10.50 12.01 -35.37
C LYS A 843 12.02 12.19 -35.32
N CYS A 844 12.66 12.62 -36.41
CA CYS A 844 14.07 13.00 -36.38
C CYS A 844 14.30 14.23 -35.49
N ASP A 845 13.43 15.26 -35.56
CA ASP A 845 13.50 16.41 -34.66
C ASP A 845 13.38 15.99 -33.18
N VAL A 846 12.49 15.05 -32.84
CA VAL A 846 12.40 14.47 -31.48
C VAL A 846 13.69 13.75 -31.09
N LYS A 847 14.27 12.92 -31.98
CA LYS A 847 15.53 12.21 -31.72
C LYS A 847 16.74 13.13 -31.57
N LEU A 848 16.73 14.27 -32.27
CA LEU A 848 17.75 15.31 -32.17
C LEU A 848 17.52 16.25 -30.96
N GLU A 849 16.49 16.01 -30.15
CA GLU A 849 16.07 16.88 -29.05
C GLU A 849 15.75 18.33 -29.51
N ASN A 850 15.32 18.50 -30.77
CA ASN A 850 14.82 19.77 -31.32
C ASN A 850 13.39 20.05 -30.81
N TRP A 851 13.21 20.07 -29.48
CA TRP A 851 11.90 20.05 -28.80
C TRP A 851 10.95 21.13 -29.31
N GLN A 852 11.44 22.36 -29.52
CA GLN A 852 10.61 23.46 -30.00
C GLN A 852 10.02 23.19 -31.39
N THR A 853 10.84 22.71 -32.33
CA THR A 853 10.39 22.36 -33.68
C THR A 853 9.41 21.19 -33.62
N ALA A 854 9.75 20.16 -32.83
CA ALA A 854 8.92 18.96 -32.69
C ALA A 854 7.52 19.27 -32.13
N ILE A 855 7.46 20.07 -31.06
CA ILE A 855 6.22 20.49 -30.42
C ILE A 855 5.39 21.36 -31.37
N TYR A 856 6.00 22.35 -32.03
CA TYR A 856 5.28 23.21 -32.97
C TYR A 856 4.70 22.45 -34.16
N TRP A 857 5.37 21.40 -34.62
CA TRP A 857 4.83 20.55 -35.67
C TRP A 857 3.54 19.85 -35.20
N TYR A 858 3.53 19.23 -34.02
CA TYR A 858 2.31 18.61 -33.49
C TYR A 858 1.20 19.64 -33.26
N GLU A 859 1.52 20.81 -32.71
CA GLU A 859 0.53 21.90 -32.53
C GLU A 859 -0.07 22.37 -33.86
N ASP A 860 0.73 22.43 -34.93
CA ASP A 860 0.24 22.77 -36.26
C ASP A 860 -0.69 21.69 -36.81
N VAL A 861 -0.36 20.41 -36.64
CA VAL A 861 -1.24 19.29 -37.02
C VAL A 861 -2.55 19.32 -36.23
N ILE A 862 -2.51 19.68 -34.93
CA ILE A 862 -3.71 19.81 -34.09
C ILE A 862 -4.60 20.97 -34.56
N GLN A 863 -4.00 22.10 -34.98
CA GLN A 863 -4.74 23.29 -35.42
C GLN A 863 -5.26 23.17 -36.85
N ASN A 864 -4.51 22.48 -37.71
CA ASN A 864 -4.78 22.32 -39.13
C ASN A 864 -4.85 20.84 -39.55
N PRO A 865 -5.68 20.01 -38.88
CA PRO A 865 -5.71 18.59 -39.17
C PRO A 865 -6.35 18.35 -40.54
N GLU A 866 -5.76 17.45 -41.34
CA GLU A 866 -6.43 16.97 -42.55
C GLU A 866 -7.67 16.14 -42.18
N ARG A 867 -7.57 15.35 -41.11
CA ARG A 867 -8.66 14.56 -40.53
C ARG A 867 -8.71 14.67 -39.01
N THR A 868 -9.89 14.42 -38.47
CA THR A 868 -10.09 14.36 -37.01
C THR A 868 -9.14 13.37 -36.32
N GLU A 869 -8.83 12.24 -36.95
CA GLU A 869 -7.89 11.24 -36.42
C GLU A 869 -6.47 11.81 -36.28
N ASP A 870 -6.01 12.60 -37.27
CA ASP A 870 -4.67 13.20 -37.27
C ASP A 870 -4.49 14.15 -36.07
N SER A 871 -5.52 14.94 -35.73
CA SER A 871 -5.49 15.78 -34.52
C SER A 871 -5.50 14.96 -33.23
N ILE A 872 -6.20 13.82 -33.19
CA ILE A 872 -6.24 12.95 -32.01
C ILE A 872 -4.87 12.33 -31.76
N PHE A 873 -4.25 11.74 -32.79
CA PHE A 873 -2.91 11.17 -32.68
C PHE A 873 -1.87 12.24 -32.34
N ALA A 874 -1.93 13.42 -32.98
CA ALA A 874 -1.01 14.52 -32.66
C ALA A 874 -1.12 15.01 -31.20
N ILE A 875 -2.31 15.01 -30.59
CA ILE A 875 -2.46 15.33 -29.16
C ILE A 875 -1.77 14.26 -28.29
N ILE A 876 -1.96 12.99 -28.61
CA ILE A 876 -1.37 11.87 -27.89
C ILE A 876 0.17 11.91 -28.01
N ASP A 877 0.68 12.10 -29.23
CA ASP A 877 2.12 12.17 -29.54
C ASP A 877 2.79 13.40 -28.93
N LEU A 878 2.09 14.54 -28.86
CA LEU A 878 2.55 15.72 -28.15
C LEU A 878 2.73 15.41 -26.65
N GLY A 879 1.79 14.69 -26.03
CA GLY A 879 1.93 14.25 -24.64
C GLY A 879 3.10 13.30 -24.42
N TYR A 880 3.30 12.30 -25.29
CA TYR A 880 4.49 11.44 -25.27
C TYR A 880 5.79 12.24 -25.42
N THR A 881 5.81 13.22 -26.32
CA THR A 881 6.96 14.11 -26.54
C THR A 881 7.31 14.89 -25.29
N TYR A 882 6.31 15.35 -24.51
CA TYR A 882 6.55 16.00 -23.23
C TYR A 882 7.16 15.05 -22.18
N PHE A 883 6.74 13.78 -22.12
CA PHE A 883 7.38 12.80 -21.22
C PHE A 883 8.83 12.55 -21.59
N LEU A 884 9.14 12.39 -22.88
CA LEU A 884 10.51 12.21 -23.36
C LEU A 884 11.38 13.44 -23.05
N MET A 885 10.86 14.65 -23.30
CA MET A 885 11.56 15.89 -23.00
C MET A 885 11.86 16.02 -21.50
N ASN A 886 10.91 15.73 -20.62
CA ASN A 886 11.08 15.81 -19.16
C ASN A 886 12.11 14.82 -18.62
N ASN A 887 12.27 13.66 -19.28
CA ASN A 887 13.25 12.63 -18.91
C ASN A 887 14.60 12.80 -19.65
N SER A 888 14.74 13.79 -20.53
CA SER A 888 16.00 14.04 -21.26
C SER A 888 17.05 14.73 -20.37
N GLY A 889 18.34 14.44 -20.62
CA GLY A 889 19.46 15.01 -19.86
C GLY A 889 19.62 16.53 -20.02
N ASN A 890 19.09 17.11 -21.08
CA ASN A 890 19.00 18.56 -21.29
C ASN A 890 17.71 19.11 -20.70
N LYS A 891 17.76 19.58 -19.45
CA LYS A 891 16.64 20.21 -18.71
C LYS A 891 16.13 21.54 -19.29
N ALA A 892 16.46 21.91 -20.54
CA ALA A 892 15.97 23.13 -21.17
C ALA A 892 14.50 22.95 -21.58
N GLY A 893 13.60 23.02 -20.59
CA GLY A 893 12.17 22.84 -20.76
C GLY A 893 11.59 23.86 -21.73
N TYR A 894 11.19 23.39 -22.90
CA TYR A 894 10.40 24.17 -23.85
C TYR A 894 8.92 23.88 -23.61
N THR A 895 8.10 24.92 -23.52
CA THR A 895 6.65 24.78 -23.45
C THR A 895 6.03 25.34 -24.72
N GLY A 896 5.11 24.55 -25.31
CA GLY A 896 4.38 24.91 -26.51
C GLY A 896 3.34 26.00 -26.24
N LYS A 897 2.53 26.32 -27.26
CA LYS A 897 1.38 27.22 -27.15
C LYS A 897 0.14 26.53 -26.56
N MET A 898 0.02 25.21 -26.65
CA MET A 898 -1.15 24.43 -26.23
C MET A 898 -0.91 23.71 -24.89
N LEU A 899 -0.76 24.52 -23.84
CA LEU A 899 -0.36 24.08 -22.50
C LEU A 899 -1.33 23.06 -21.86
N GLU A 900 -2.59 23.03 -22.30
CA GLU A 900 -3.62 22.07 -21.87
C GLU A 900 -3.32 20.61 -22.26
N HIS A 901 -2.34 20.39 -23.15
CA HIS A 901 -1.90 19.06 -23.57
C HIS A 901 -0.65 18.58 -22.86
N ILE A 902 -0.06 19.38 -21.96
CA ILE A 902 1.04 18.95 -21.10
C ILE A 902 0.48 17.99 -20.03
N PRO A 903 0.90 16.72 -19.98
CA PRO A 903 0.41 15.79 -18.97
C PRO A 903 1.02 16.09 -17.59
N LYS A 904 0.23 15.99 -16.51
CA LYS A 904 0.75 16.16 -15.15
C LYS A 904 1.23 14.84 -14.53
N SER A 905 0.69 13.72 -15.01
CA SER A 905 1.06 12.37 -14.58
C SER A 905 0.84 11.37 -15.72
N MET A 906 1.50 10.21 -15.64
CA MET A 906 1.29 9.11 -16.59
C MET A 906 -0.14 8.58 -16.55
N LYS A 907 -0.77 8.58 -15.37
CA LYS A 907 -2.16 8.18 -15.19
C LYS A 907 -3.13 9.11 -15.94
N GLU A 908 -3.04 10.42 -15.69
CA GLU A 908 -3.87 11.41 -16.38
C GLU A 908 -3.65 11.37 -17.90
N PHE A 909 -2.40 11.16 -18.33
CA PHE A 909 -2.09 10.98 -19.74
C PHE A 909 -2.79 9.76 -20.34
N SER A 910 -2.70 8.61 -19.69
CA SER A 910 -3.28 7.35 -20.17
C SER A 910 -4.80 7.44 -20.26
N GLU A 911 -5.45 8.01 -19.24
CA GLU A 911 -6.90 8.26 -19.24
C GLU A 911 -7.31 9.21 -20.39
N LYS A 912 -6.54 10.28 -20.62
CA LYS A 912 -6.79 11.22 -21.71
C LYS A 912 -6.58 10.58 -23.08
N ARG A 913 -5.52 9.79 -23.25
CA ARG A 913 -5.23 9.03 -24.47
C ARG A 913 -6.39 8.09 -24.79
N ASP A 914 -6.82 7.29 -23.82
CA ASP A 914 -7.89 6.31 -24.00
C ASP A 914 -9.22 6.99 -24.36
N TYR A 915 -9.53 8.10 -23.68
CA TYR A 915 -10.67 8.94 -24.05
C TYR A 915 -10.55 9.46 -25.49
N LEU A 916 -9.41 10.01 -25.90
CA LEU A 916 -9.21 10.55 -27.24
C LEU A 916 -9.34 9.47 -28.32
N LEU A 917 -8.82 8.27 -28.07
CA LEU A 917 -8.94 7.14 -28.99
C LEU A 917 -10.38 6.65 -29.11
N SER A 918 -11.17 6.70 -28.02
CA SER A 918 -12.60 6.38 -28.05
C SER A 918 -13.44 7.32 -28.93
N LEU A 919 -12.89 8.47 -29.33
CA LEU A 919 -13.56 9.42 -30.24
C LEU A 919 -13.39 9.05 -31.72
N LEU A 920 -12.55 8.06 -32.04
CA LEU A 920 -12.33 7.64 -33.42
C LEU A 920 -13.64 7.11 -34.04
N PRO A 921 -13.88 7.37 -35.34
CA PRO A 921 -15.20 7.26 -35.98
C PRO A 921 -15.88 5.88 -35.94
N VAL A 922 -15.12 4.86 -35.55
CA VAL A 922 -15.48 3.44 -35.56
C VAL A 922 -15.95 2.94 -34.18
N ASP A 923 -15.62 3.65 -33.09
CA ASP A 923 -15.99 3.28 -31.71
C ASP A 923 -17.43 3.72 -31.33
N LYS A 924 -18.24 4.16 -32.32
CA LYS A 924 -19.60 4.68 -32.12
C LYS A 924 -20.64 3.65 -31.63
N LYS A 925 -20.29 2.37 -31.51
CA LYS A 925 -21.16 1.34 -30.93
C LYS A 925 -21.06 1.21 -29.41
N ASN A 926 -19.97 1.65 -28.76
CA ASN A 926 -19.81 1.45 -27.32
C ASN A 926 -20.36 2.62 -26.49
N HIS A 927 -21.65 2.53 -26.18
CA HIS A 927 -22.37 3.33 -25.18
C HIS A 927 -21.93 3.05 -23.71
N ALA A 928 -20.85 2.29 -23.46
CA ALA A 928 -20.44 1.89 -22.11
C ALA A 928 -19.46 2.89 -21.43
N LEU A 929 -18.59 3.58 -22.18
CA LEU A 929 -17.65 4.55 -21.58
C LEU A 929 -18.33 5.85 -21.12
N GLN A 930 -19.58 6.06 -21.54
CA GLN A 930 -20.37 7.22 -21.17
C GLN A 930 -20.80 7.19 -19.69
N ASN A 931 -20.81 6.01 -19.05
CA ASN A 931 -21.30 5.85 -17.68
C ASN A 931 -20.28 6.17 -16.58
N SER A 932 -18.96 6.13 -16.82
CA SER A 932 -17.95 6.41 -15.78
C SER A 932 -17.62 7.91 -15.63
N LEU A 933 -17.89 8.71 -16.66
CA LEU A 933 -17.83 10.18 -16.60
C LEU A 933 -19.18 10.79 -16.23
N GLU A 934 -20.31 10.11 -16.46
CA GLU A 934 -21.64 10.56 -16.05
C GLU A 934 -21.85 10.48 -14.52
N THR A 935 -21.14 9.60 -13.82
CA THR A 935 -21.15 9.54 -12.34
C THR A 935 -20.38 10.67 -11.67
N LEU A 936 -19.69 11.54 -12.42
CA LEU A 936 -18.98 12.72 -11.91
C LEU A 936 -19.63 14.07 -12.29
N LYS A 937 -20.69 14.08 -13.11
CA LYS A 937 -21.36 15.33 -13.51
C LYS A 937 -22.32 15.80 -12.41
N ALA A 938 -22.21 17.05 -11.98
CA ALA A 938 -23.17 17.68 -11.06
C ALA A 938 -24.45 18.19 -11.77
N GLY A 939 -24.45 18.20 -13.11
CA GLY A 939 -25.56 18.60 -13.98
C GLY A 939 -25.22 18.52 -15.48
N GLU A 940 -26.23 18.68 -16.33
CA GLU A 940 -26.16 18.50 -17.79
C GLU A 940 -26.65 19.72 -18.57
N LEU A 941 -26.07 19.98 -19.75
CA LEU A 941 -26.51 20.99 -20.71
C LEU A 941 -27.30 20.35 -21.86
N SER A 942 -28.44 20.95 -22.19
CA SER A 942 -29.13 20.69 -23.45
C SER A 942 -28.61 21.60 -24.55
N GLN A 943 -28.74 21.14 -25.80
CA GLN A 943 -28.50 21.98 -26.98
C GLN A 943 -29.39 23.23 -26.95
N ASN A 944 -28.81 24.41 -27.19
CA ASN A 944 -29.55 25.66 -27.23
C ASN A 944 -30.59 25.68 -28.36
N ILE A 945 -31.75 26.29 -28.10
CA ILE A 945 -32.87 26.34 -29.05
C ILE A 945 -33.33 27.79 -29.24
N PRO A 946 -33.33 28.32 -30.48
CA PRO A 946 -32.86 27.68 -31.72
C PRO A 946 -31.32 27.63 -31.82
N ASN A 947 -30.79 26.68 -32.61
CA ASN A 947 -29.41 26.66 -33.09
C ASN A 947 -29.39 26.20 -34.57
N PRO A 948 -28.93 27.02 -35.54
CA PRO A 948 -28.38 28.37 -35.40
C PRO A 948 -29.42 29.42 -34.98
N PHE A 949 -28.97 30.58 -34.48
CA PHE A 949 -29.83 31.70 -34.05
C PHE A 949 -29.22 33.07 -34.35
N SER A 950 -30.05 34.11 -34.48
CA SER A 950 -29.59 35.47 -34.85
C SER A 950 -29.41 36.43 -33.67
N ASN A 951 -30.43 36.54 -32.81
CA ASN A 951 -30.46 37.54 -31.74
C ASN A 951 -30.46 36.90 -30.35
N THR A 952 -31.38 35.97 -30.08
CA THR A 952 -31.49 35.29 -28.79
C THR A 952 -31.68 33.79 -28.96
N THR A 953 -31.19 33.01 -28.00
CA THR A 953 -31.41 31.56 -27.88
C THR A 953 -31.66 31.20 -26.43
N THR A 954 -32.32 30.08 -26.19
CA THR A 954 -32.51 29.54 -24.83
C THR A 954 -31.60 28.33 -24.63
N ILE A 955 -30.82 28.34 -23.56
CA ILE A 955 -30.02 27.21 -23.09
C ILE A 955 -30.78 26.55 -21.95
N TYR A 956 -31.09 25.26 -22.07
CA TYR A 956 -31.68 24.47 -21.00
C TYR A 956 -30.58 23.68 -20.30
N TYR A 957 -30.68 23.55 -18.98
CA TYR A 957 -29.72 22.78 -18.18
C TYR A 957 -30.44 22.11 -17.02
N LYS A 958 -29.98 20.93 -16.61
CA LYS A 958 -30.56 20.20 -15.47
C LYS A 958 -29.49 20.00 -14.41
N LEU A 959 -29.82 20.33 -13.18
CA LEU A 959 -28.97 20.09 -12.02
C LEU A 959 -29.37 18.79 -11.35
N PHE A 960 -28.39 17.93 -11.04
CA PHE A 960 -28.62 16.68 -10.33
C PHE A 960 -28.65 16.87 -8.81
N GLU A 961 -28.05 17.95 -8.33
CA GLU A 961 -28.09 18.45 -6.95
C GLU A 961 -28.16 19.97 -6.94
N LEU A 962 -28.49 20.56 -5.79
CA LEU A 962 -28.52 22.02 -5.63
C LEU A 962 -27.09 22.60 -5.67
N GLY A 963 -26.90 23.77 -6.28
CA GLY A 963 -25.57 24.36 -6.42
C GLY A 963 -25.55 25.71 -7.11
N SER A 964 -24.41 26.40 -7.03
CA SER A 964 -24.16 27.69 -7.68
C SER A 964 -23.83 27.51 -9.15
N VAL A 965 -24.59 28.12 -10.06
CA VAL A 965 -24.51 27.90 -11.51
C VAL A 965 -23.89 29.09 -12.25
N HIS A 966 -22.88 28.78 -13.08
CA HIS A 966 -22.33 29.70 -14.08
C HIS A 966 -22.39 29.09 -15.47
N ILE A 967 -22.86 29.85 -16.45
CA ILE A 967 -22.77 29.47 -17.87
C ILE A 967 -21.79 30.41 -18.54
N LYS A 968 -20.66 29.88 -18.99
CA LYS A 968 -19.63 30.65 -19.71
C LYS A 968 -19.69 30.36 -21.19
N VAL A 969 -19.48 31.38 -22.01
CA VAL A 969 -19.49 31.32 -23.46
C VAL A 969 -18.13 31.69 -24.01
N PHE A 970 -17.60 30.86 -24.88
CA PHE A 970 -16.29 30.99 -25.48
C PHE A 970 -16.42 31.10 -27.00
N ASN A 971 -15.56 31.90 -27.62
CA ASN A 971 -15.40 31.84 -29.08
C ASN A 971 -14.61 30.59 -29.49
N HIS A 972 -14.43 30.37 -30.79
CA HIS A 972 -13.69 29.24 -31.32
C HIS A 972 -12.19 29.20 -30.94
N LEU A 973 -11.65 30.29 -30.36
CA LEU A 973 -10.27 30.38 -29.86
C LEU A 973 -10.19 30.16 -28.33
N GLY A 974 -11.29 29.73 -27.69
CA GLY A 974 -11.35 29.48 -26.25
C GLY A 974 -11.38 30.76 -25.39
N ILE A 975 -11.49 31.94 -26.00
CA ILE A 975 -11.60 33.20 -25.25
C ILE A 975 -13.01 33.35 -24.73
N GLU A 976 -13.16 33.56 -23.42
CA GLU A 976 -14.44 33.87 -22.79
C GLU A 976 -14.97 35.19 -23.36
N VAL A 977 -16.09 35.11 -24.08
CA VAL A 977 -16.74 36.27 -24.69
C VAL A 977 -17.98 36.70 -23.93
N LYS A 978 -18.53 35.83 -23.08
CA LYS A 978 -19.69 36.13 -22.23
C LYS A 978 -19.78 35.15 -21.06
N ALA A 979 -20.35 35.60 -19.94
CA ALA A 979 -20.71 34.73 -18.83
C ALA A 979 -22.09 35.12 -18.29
N ILE A 980 -22.83 34.12 -17.82
CA ILE A 980 -24.13 34.28 -17.15
C ILE A 980 -24.02 33.60 -15.79
N ASN A 981 -24.22 34.38 -14.73
CA ASN A 981 -24.23 33.88 -13.35
C ASN A 981 -25.68 33.75 -12.89
N GLU A 982 -26.11 32.51 -12.72
CA GLU A 982 -27.46 32.17 -12.27
C GLU A 982 -27.54 32.01 -10.74
N ALA A 983 -26.41 32.15 -10.04
CA ALA A 983 -26.26 31.94 -8.60
C ALA A 983 -26.77 30.56 -8.17
N PHE A 984 -27.15 30.41 -6.90
CA PHE A 984 -27.61 29.15 -6.35
C PHE A 984 -28.97 28.73 -6.90
N LYS A 985 -29.07 27.47 -7.35
CA LYS A 985 -30.28 26.88 -7.92
C LYS A 985 -30.56 25.52 -7.30
N GLU A 986 -31.84 25.22 -7.13
CA GLU A 986 -32.33 23.92 -6.66
C GLU A 986 -32.12 22.82 -7.71
N LYS A 987 -32.08 21.56 -7.27
CA LYS A 987 -32.08 20.38 -8.15
C LYS A 987 -33.26 20.42 -9.14
N GLY A 988 -33.01 20.12 -10.41
CA GLY A 988 -34.07 20.09 -11.44
C GLY A 988 -33.70 20.79 -12.76
N LEU A 989 -34.69 20.90 -13.65
CA LEU A 989 -34.53 21.51 -14.97
C LEU A 989 -34.69 23.03 -14.91
N HIS A 990 -33.73 23.75 -15.49
CA HIS A 990 -33.67 25.20 -15.55
C HIS A 990 -33.40 25.66 -16.99
N LYS A 991 -33.53 26.97 -17.20
CA LYS A 991 -33.23 27.60 -18.49
C LYS A 991 -32.66 28.99 -18.31
N VAL A 992 -31.81 29.40 -19.24
CA VAL A 992 -31.29 30.75 -19.35
C VAL A 992 -31.41 31.25 -20.78
N GLU A 993 -31.69 32.54 -20.95
CA GLU A 993 -31.73 33.18 -22.26
C GLU A 993 -30.39 33.86 -22.54
N LEU A 994 -29.78 33.53 -23.69
CA LEU A 994 -28.56 34.16 -24.16
C LEU A 994 -28.88 35.14 -25.29
N ASN A 995 -28.53 36.41 -25.08
CA ASN A 995 -28.55 37.44 -26.11
C ASN A 995 -27.17 37.52 -26.81
N ALA A 996 -27.15 37.36 -28.14
CA ALA A 996 -25.94 37.36 -28.97
C ALA A 996 -25.83 38.62 -29.87
N ASN A 997 -26.54 39.71 -29.55
CA ASN A 997 -26.49 40.94 -30.35
C ASN A 997 -25.06 41.48 -30.48
N ASP A 998 -24.27 41.38 -29.41
CA ASP A 998 -22.88 41.84 -29.34
C ASP A 998 -21.86 40.77 -29.78
N LEU A 999 -22.31 39.57 -30.14
CA LEU A 999 -21.45 38.52 -30.67
C LEU A 999 -21.47 38.56 -32.21
N PRO A 1000 -20.30 38.53 -32.88
CA PRO A 1000 -20.21 38.31 -34.32
C PRO A 1000 -20.88 37.00 -34.77
N ALA A 1001 -21.18 36.89 -36.07
CA ALA A 1001 -21.59 35.60 -36.63
C ALA A 1001 -20.42 34.61 -36.54
N GLY A 1002 -20.66 33.38 -36.08
CA GLY A 1002 -19.62 32.41 -35.85
C GLY A 1002 -20.02 31.24 -34.95
N ILE A 1003 -19.07 30.33 -34.74
CA ILE A 1003 -19.21 29.18 -33.85
C ILE A 1003 -18.72 29.58 -32.45
N TYR A 1004 -19.51 29.21 -31.45
CA TYR A 1004 -19.22 29.43 -30.03
C TYR A 1004 -19.46 28.15 -29.24
N TYR A 1005 -18.83 28.06 -28.08
CA TYR A 1005 -19.04 26.98 -27.11
C TYR A 1005 -19.60 27.58 -25.83
N TYR A 1006 -20.46 26.86 -25.13
CA TYR A 1006 -20.95 27.26 -23.82
C TYR A 1006 -20.85 26.11 -22.83
N SER A 1007 -20.42 26.44 -21.62
CA SER A 1007 -20.05 25.51 -20.57
C SER A 1007 -20.84 25.80 -19.31
N LEU A 1008 -21.35 24.74 -18.66
CA LEU A 1008 -22.03 24.79 -17.37
C LEU A 1008 -21.02 24.50 -16.28
N LEU A 1009 -20.89 25.42 -15.34
CA LEU A 1009 -20.12 25.24 -14.12
C LEU A 1009 -21.06 25.21 -12.93
N ILE A 1010 -20.86 24.25 -12.02
CA ILE A 1010 -21.62 24.10 -10.79
C ILE A 1010 -20.61 24.13 -9.63
N ASN A 1011 -20.82 25.04 -8.67
CA ASN A 1011 -19.90 25.29 -7.55
C ASN A 1011 -18.45 25.55 -8.01
N GLY A 1012 -18.28 26.21 -9.16
CA GLY A 1012 -16.99 26.54 -9.74
C GLY A 1012 -16.30 25.41 -10.53
N LYS A 1013 -16.89 24.21 -10.58
CA LYS A 1013 -16.38 23.06 -11.35
C LYS A 1013 -17.13 22.90 -12.67
N LEU A 1014 -16.42 22.59 -13.76
CA LEU A 1014 -17.02 22.33 -15.06
C LEU A 1014 -17.84 21.04 -15.05
N SER A 1015 -19.09 21.09 -15.53
CA SER A 1015 -20.03 19.96 -15.51
C SER A 1015 -20.41 19.46 -16.91
N ASP A 1016 -20.63 20.36 -17.88
CA ASP A 1016 -20.94 19.99 -19.28
C ASP A 1016 -20.59 21.13 -20.25
N THR A 1017 -20.39 20.84 -21.54
CA THR A 1017 -20.13 21.85 -22.59
C THR A 1017 -20.83 21.49 -23.90
N LYS A 1018 -21.40 22.49 -24.58
CA LYS A 1018 -22.09 22.34 -25.87
C LYS A 1018 -21.68 23.44 -26.86
N LYS A 1019 -21.98 23.24 -28.14
CA LYS A 1019 -21.69 24.16 -29.24
C LYS A 1019 -22.93 24.95 -29.65
N MET A 1020 -22.79 26.21 -30.04
CA MET A 1020 -23.84 27.02 -30.67
C MET A 1020 -23.31 27.81 -31.87
N ILE A 1021 -24.21 28.20 -32.76
CA ILE A 1021 -23.91 28.91 -34.00
C ILE A 1021 -24.73 30.21 -34.02
N VAL A 1022 -24.04 31.34 -34.05
CA VAL A 1022 -24.64 32.68 -34.19
C VAL A 1022 -24.61 33.08 -35.67
N ILE A 1023 -25.74 33.51 -36.20
CA ILE A 1023 -25.90 34.07 -37.55
C ILE A 1023 -26.31 35.55 -37.44
N LYS A 1024 -26.10 36.36 -38.50
CA LYS A 1024 -26.53 37.77 -38.53
C LYS A 1024 -27.44 38.04 -39.71
#